data_AF-A0A547P8G1-F1
#
_entry.id   AF-A0A547P8G1-F1
#
_cell.length_a   1.000
_cell.length_b   1.000
_cell.length_c   1.000
_cell.angle_alpha   90.00
_cell.angle_beta   90.00
_cell.angle_gamma   90.00
#
_symmetry.space_group_name_H-M   'P 1'
#
loop_
_entity.id
_entity.type
_entity.pdbx_description
1 polymer ?
#
loop_
_entity_poly.entity_id
_entity_poly.type
_entity_poly.pdbx_seq_one_letter_code
_entity_poly.pdbx_strand_id
1 'polypeptide(L)'
;MVKFKRIQSSRLYISEDNFGESGWWLVVIQEDFDGDAPDTLNLDLALNDVRFAASFIYVADRPGSITQNELDFVNSIDEIIQRSDASSAILFLSSGAVDHPEYIIPIDRARGKVTATGGLSMNLAGDEGLKFECTDTAILSVDPSGEGITFTATSKAPSAKLRTNDPNTFTDPAMHEMILSMTGASSGAFVFEMCVASSRLVNDLNAGFQFVIPPPRRSNHQRAEDYLAVFIPLIDVSDSTGDTIEFRAQVNVLNPHNIRCDLSHTKFFFTGRNKSGSPNSKTILSSCYRTETGRRITLLPVADGAESAALMITPCDLPTTNHHSFKCAPVGDFQIGVEGASNGEEIRILAGIFGHETLAIPPSDDSSQSSHVLRFVQNQAATAGASFGRPVDPVGAPGIAVADLIGDQFRTSWVSIIAQAPGAKAAVQYCARPAASSLYSGNGAAANAPFTRRSASLMIPADGRAVFPLFPASGIETRQGAHAFSDEDYQRVEQNILVPVRRAQIKAAAMPGTASSDPVLSTTTAGFEVQISPDGTLEHLLLAQTLGNAGRTAQQFGFTHLNPQLQAAFLYESSFMVLNNSVHLGQFCSDELFAISTIQDGAGKPRFHNKIEIEGWSFAANVGQTAADDEYRNVVLIKNCKSPICRFDASGDIDPASLIADPQKWLMPQEFALSQPDGSAGLKSIAGWLNSYCARAWASRGDPYFEGFLRILDDPNWCGVLILQLDIVGVPEDLRPVLPGTKGSAALSAHHVAIEAGPKVSSEPGTDKNSSISGLIYATDQNFSGAEDIHPDILLQAEAQGEDICQSLKVRFEHSAVHQFESFIRKARSDHTQKQATGHEEDRGSNAPSWLKVSYQKHAGRGRYTFEEISAENR
;
A
#
# COMPACT_ATOMS: atom_id res chain seq x y z
N MET A 1 17.61 34.49 -31.31
CA MET A 1 18.83 35.19 -30.85
C MET A 1 18.45 36.13 -29.72
N VAL A 2 19.06 35.95 -28.55
CA VAL A 2 18.68 36.65 -27.31
C VAL A 2 18.84 38.15 -27.42
N LYS A 3 17.85 38.89 -26.92
CA LYS A 3 17.87 40.35 -26.83
C LYS A 3 17.65 40.82 -25.40
N PHE A 4 18.35 41.89 -25.05
CA PHE A 4 18.26 42.56 -23.76
C PHE A 4 17.73 43.96 -23.97
N LYS A 5 16.66 44.31 -23.27
CA LYS A 5 16.03 45.63 -23.31
C LYS A 5 16.54 46.47 -22.15
N ARG A 6 16.91 47.71 -22.45
CA ARG A 6 17.38 48.66 -21.44
C ARG A 6 16.26 48.98 -20.45
N ILE A 7 16.58 48.98 -19.17
CA ILE A 7 15.68 49.44 -18.10
C ILE A 7 15.94 50.94 -17.92
N GLN A 8 14.91 51.75 -18.16
CA GLN A 8 14.97 53.21 -18.03
C GLN A 8 16.19 53.78 -18.81
N SER A 9 16.86 54.80 -18.26
CA SER A 9 18.12 55.35 -18.79
C SER A 9 19.35 54.80 -18.05
N SER A 10 19.27 53.64 -17.41
CA SER A 10 20.36 53.06 -16.61
C SER A 10 21.33 52.20 -17.45
N ARG A 11 22.36 51.64 -16.81
CA ARG A 11 23.30 50.67 -17.41
C ARG A 11 22.79 49.22 -17.36
N LEU A 12 21.56 49.02 -16.89
CA LEU A 12 20.95 47.72 -16.69
C LEU A 12 20.02 47.36 -17.86
N TYR A 13 20.14 46.12 -18.32
CA TYR A 13 19.28 45.53 -19.34
C TYR A 13 18.69 44.22 -18.82
N ILE A 14 17.49 43.90 -19.27
CA ILE A 14 16.78 42.65 -18.95
C ILE A 14 16.50 41.87 -20.23
N SER A 15 16.72 40.56 -20.20
CA SER A 15 16.41 39.70 -21.35
C SER A 15 14.90 39.77 -21.67
N GLU A 16 14.58 39.98 -22.94
CA GLU A 16 13.21 39.91 -23.47
C GLU A 16 12.72 38.46 -23.57
N ASP A 17 13.66 37.51 -23.61
CA ASP A 17 13.44 36.08 -23.76
C ASP A 17 13.39 35.34 -22.41
N ASN A 18 13.28 36.07 -21.30
CA ASN A 18 13.14 35.49 -19.97
C ASN A 18 11.87 34.64 -19.88
N PHE A 19 12.06 33.39 -19.46
CA PHE A 19 10.96 32.45 -19.25
C PHE A 19 10.56 32.51 -17.77
N GLY A 20 9.28 32.81 -17.50
CA GLY A 20 8.81 33.16 -16.14
C GLY A 20 9.03 32.08 -15.06
N GLU A 21 9.37 30.85 -15.45
CA GLU A 21 9.63 29.70 -14.59
C GLU A 21 11.08 29.14 -14.73
N SER A 22 12.04 29.95 -15.19
CA SER A 22 13.44 29.52 -15.35
C SER A 22 14.45 30.64 -15.06
N GLY A 23 14.16 31.44 -14.04
CA GLY A 23 14.99 32.58 -13.63
C GLY A 23 15.08 33.71 -14.65
N TRP A 24 15.98 34.66 -14.40
CA TRP A 24 16.05 35.92 -15.14
C TRP A 24 17.48 36.28 -15.51
N TRP A 25 17.71 36.52 -16.80
CA TRP A 25 18.94 37.09 -17.30
C TRP A 25 18.88 38.61 -17.37
N LEU A 26 19.91 39.23 -16.80
CA LEU A 26 20.18 40.65 -16.87
C LEU A 26 21.58 40.88 -17.44
N VAL A 27 21.80 42.07 -17.97
CA VAL A 27 23.10 42.53 -18.44
C VAL A 27 23.39 43.90 -17.83
N VAL A 28 24.60 44.07 -17.30
CA VAL A 28 25.13 45.35 -16.85
C VAL A 28 26.32 45.71 -17.72
N ILE A 29 26.30 46.89 -18.32
CA ILE A 29 27.45 47.43 -19.07
C ILE A 29 28.35 48.26 -18.14
N GLN A 30 29.66 48.31 -18.46
CA GLN A 30 30.64 49.03 -17.64
C GLN A 30 30.34 50.54 -17.50
N GLU A 31 30.84 51.13 -16.41
CA GLU A 31 30.67 52.55 -16.08
C GLU A 31 31.31 53.49 -17.11
N ASP A 32 32.46 53.10 -17.68
CA ASP A 32 33.28 53.90 -18.61
C ASP A 32 32.77 53.91 -20.07
N PHE A 33 31.50 53.57 -20.32
CA PHE A 33 30.94 53.58 -21.67
C PHE A 33 30.76 55.02 -22.20
N ASP A 34 31.66 55.43 -23.10
CA ASP A 34 31.66 56.75 -23.73
C ASP A 34 30.79 56.76 -25.01
N GLY A 35 29.46 56.75 -24.85
CA GLY A 35 28.49 56.77 -25.96
C GLY A 35 27.01 56.73 -25.56
N ASP A 36 26.10 56.88 -26.53
CA ASP A 36 24.65 56.66 -26.33
C ASP A 36 24.36 55.16 -26.25
N ALA A 37 24.06 54.66 -25.05
CA ALA A 37 23.80 53.23 -24.85
C ALA A 37 22.47 52.84 -25.54
N PRO A 38 22.47 51.77 -26.37
CA PRO A 38 21.30 51.43 -27.19
C PRO A 38 20.10 51.00 -26.34
N ASP A 39 18.88 51.21 -26.84
CA ASP A 39 17.66 50.73 -26.15
C ASP A 39 17.57 49.20 -26.10
N THR A 40 18.27 48.51 -27.02
CA THR A 40 18.31 47.06 -27.10
C THR A 40 19.71 46.60 -27.43
N LEU A 41 20.19 45.59 -26.70
CA LEU A 41 21.47 44.95 -26.88
C LEU A 41 21.24 43.48 -27.23
N ASN A 42 21.86 42.96 -28.29
CA ASN A 42 21.79 41.52 -28.58
C ASN A 42 22.97 40.80 -27.90
N LEU A 43 22.87 39.48 -27.76
CA LEU A 43 23.89 38.68 -27.06
C LEU A 43 25.28 38.77 -27.70
N ASP A 44 25.37 38.82 -29.03
CA ASP A 44 26.65 38.92 -29.74
C ASP A 44 27.39 40.23 -29.48
N LEU A 45 26.67 41.36 -29.54
CA LEU A 45 27.21 42.66 -29.19
C LEU A 45 27.58 42.73 -27.71
N ALA A 46 26.74 42.20 -26.82
CA ALA A 46 27.03 42.17 -25.38
C ALA A 46 28.32 41.40 -25.07
N LEU A 47 28.53 40.25 -25.72
CA LEU A 47 29.67 39.38 -25.43
C LEU A 47 30.96 39.90 -26.09
N ASN A 48 30.92 40.19 -27.39
CA ASN A 48 32.09 40.36 -28.23
C ASN A 48 32.56 41.82 -28.38
N ASP A 49 31.68 42.81 -28.20
CA ASP A 49 32.05 44.21 -28.37
C ASP A 49 32.66 44.77 -27.07
N VAL A 50 33.97 45.04 -27.13
CA VAL A 50 34.74 45.57 -26.01
C VAL A 50 34.21 46.92 -25.51
N ARG A 51 33.48 47.67 -26.34
CA ARG A 51 32.85 48.93 -25.91
C ARG A 51 31.84 48.70 -24.79
N PHE A 52 31.03 47.66 -24.87
CA PHE A 52 30.01 47.39 -23.84
C PHE A 52 30.59 46.65 -22.63
N ALA A 53 31.59 45.78 -22.86
CA ALA A 53 32.24 44.95 -21.84
C ALA A 53 31.23 44.35 -20.84
N ALA A 54 30.13 43.81 -21.38
CA ALA A 54 28.96 43.46 -20.59
C ALA A 54 29.26 42.36 -19.55
N SER A 55 28.69 42.52 -18.36
CA SER A 55 28.54 41.45 -17.38
C SER A 55 27.15 40.82 -17.51
N PHE A 56 27.11 39.50 -17.41
CA PHE A 56 25.89 38.70 -17.53
C PHE A 56 25.47 38.24 -16.15
N ILE A 57 24.23 38.50 -15.75
CA ILE A 57 23.75 38.18 -14.42
C ILE A 57 22.53 37.28 -14.55
N TYR A 58 22.61 36.08 -14.00
CA TYR A 58 21.46 35.20 -13.81
C TYR A 58 20.96 35.34 -12.38
N VAL A 59 19.70 35.75 -12.24
CA VAL A 59 19.02 35.88 -10.95
C VAL A 59 17.91 34.85 -10.88
N ALA A 60 17.88 34.08 -9.80
CA ALA A 60 16.83 33.09 -9.61
C ALA A 60 15.47 33.74 -9.29
N ASP A 61 15.44 34.74 -8.41
CA ASP A 61 14.21 35.45 -8.04
C ASP A 61 13.75 36.49 -9.08
N ARG A 62 12.46 36.81 -9.05
CA ARG A 62 11.86 37.80 -9.95
C ARG A 62 12.50 39.20 -9.75
N PRO A 63 12.86 39.92 -10.83
CA PRO A 63 13.63 41.16 -10.77
C PRO A 63 12.82 42.38 -10.28
N GLY A 64 11.61 42.20 -9.71
CA GLY A 64 10.75 43.30 -9.29
C GLY A 64 11.43 44.24 -8.28
N SER A 65 12.17 43.70 -7.32
CA SER A 65 12.98 44.48 -6.37
C SER A 65 14.17 45.17 -7.05
N ILE A 66 14.80 44.52 -8.03
CA ILE A 66 15.92 45.06 -8.82
C ILE A 66 15.48 46.29 -9.61
N THR A 67 14.32 46.21 -10.28
CA THR A 67 13.79 47.33 -11.09
C THR A 67 13.35 48.54 -10.26
N GLN A 68 13.12 48.37 -8.96
CA GLN A 68 12.76 49.48 -8.06
C GLN A 68 14.00 50.21 -7.50
N ASN A 69 15.16 49.57 -7.50
CA ASN A 69 16.38 50.12 -6.94
C ASN A 69 17.61 49.83 -7.84
N GLU A 70 17.47 50.20 -9.12
CA GLU A 70 18.41 49.83 -10.19
C GLU A 70 19.84 50.36 -9.95
N LEU A 71 19.98 51.57 -9.41
CA LEU A 71 21.29 52.20 -9.22
C LEU A 71 22.09 51.47 -8.15
N ASP A 72 21.45 51.14 -7.02
CA ASP A 72 22.07 50.37 -5.94
C ASP A 72 22.50 48.99 -6.44
N PHE A 73 21.63 48.31 -7.20
CA PHE A 73 21.96 47.03 -7.80
C PHE A 73 23.17 47.10 -8.72
N VAL A 74 23.20 48.06 -9.65
CA VAL A 74 24.33 48.25 -10.57
C VAL A 74 25.63 48.53 -9.81
N ASN A 75 25.59 49.41 -8.80
CA ASN A 75 26.75 49.71 -7.97
C ASN A 75 27.28 48.47 -7.24
N SER A 76 26.39 47.64 -6.68
CA SER A 76 26.79 46.38 -6.04
C SER A 76 27.44 45.40 -7.02
N ILE A 77 26.95 45.33 -8.26
CA ILE A 77 27.56 44.50 -9.31
C ILE A 77 28.95 45.01 -9.69
N ASP A 78 29.11 46.33 -9.86
CA ASP A 78 30.41 46.94 -10.17
C ASP A 78 31.43 46.68 -9.04
N GLU A 79 31.02 46.81 -7.77
CA GLU A 79 31.89 46.47 -6.63
C GLU A 79 32.33 45.00 -6.63
N ILE A 80 31.44 44.07 -6.98
CA ILE A 80 31.77 42.64 -7.07
C ILE A 80 32.80 42.41 -8.18
N ILE A 81 32.60 43.00 -9.36
CA ILE A 81 33.50 42.84 -10.50
C ILE A 81 34.87 43.43 -10.18
N GLN A 82 34.94 44.63 -9.59
CA GLN A 82 36.19 45.27 -9.18
C GLN A 82 36.99 44.42 -8.19
N ARG A 83 36.33 43.74 -7.24
CA ARG A 83 37.00 42.83 -6.28
C ARG A 83 37.55 41.55 -6.92
N SER A 84 37.06 41.19 -8.11
CA SER A 84 37.47 39.98 -8.84
C SER A 84 38.63 40.21 -9.83
N ASP A 85 39.18 41.43 -9.90
CA ASP A 85 40.20 41.86 -10.88
C ASP A 85 39.81 41.55 -12.35
N ALA A 86 38.50 41.46 -12.63
CA ALA A 86 37.95 41.10 -13.93
C ALA A 86 37.43 42.32 -14.70
N SER A 87 37.45 42.27 -16.03
CA SER A 87 36.82 43.31 -16.86
C SER A 87 35.29 43.19 -16.83
N SER A 88 34.78 41.97 -16.84
CA SER A 88 33.35 41.70 -16.65
C SER A 88 33.22 40.29 -16.09
N ALA A 89 32.01 39.85 -15.76
CA ALA A 89 31.79 38.51 -15.26
C ALA A 89 30.45 37.92 -15.69
N ILE A 90 30.32 36.60 -15.56
CA ILE A 90 29.03 35.92 -15.45
C ILE A 90 28.77 35.68 -13.97
N LEU A 91 27.65 36.20 -13.47
CA LEU A 91 27.26 36.16 -12.06
C LEU A 91 25.99 35.35 -11.90
N PHE A 92 25.95 34.51 -10.87
CA PHE A 92 24.77 33.77 -10.47
C PHE A 92 24.36 34.25 -9.08
N LEU A 93 23.13 34.75 -8.98
CA LEU A 93 22.56 35.37 -7.78
C LEU A 93 21.26 34.66 -7.36
N SER A 94 21.12 34.25 -6.10
CA SER A 94 19.84 33.71 -5.62
C SER A 94 18.72 34.76 -5.61
N SER A 95 19.06 36.02 -5.35
CA SER A 95 18.09 37.11 -5.24
C SER A 95 18.64 38.44 -5.76
N GLY A 96 17.76 39.44 -5.86
CA GLY A 96 18.13 40.81 -6.23
C GLY A 96 18.82 41.61 -5.12
N ALA A 97 18.94 41.08 -3.90
CA ALA A 97 19.76 41.68 -2.84
C ALA A 97 21.20 41.21 -3.00
N VAL A 98 22.10 42.13 -3.35
CA VAL A 98 23.45 41.80 -3.79
C VAL A 98 24.46 42.07 -2.68
N ASP A 99 24.66 41.08 -1.81
CA ASP A 99 25.75 41.11 -0.81
C ASP A 99 27.01 40.37 -1.33
N HIS A 100 26.81 39.24 -2.00
CA HIS A 100 27.85 38.41 -2.62
C HIS A 100 27.19 37.45 -3.63
N PRO A 101 27.84 37.13 -4.77
CA PRO A 101 27.32 36.13 -5.69
C PRO A 101 27.56 34.72 -5.15
N GLU A 102 26.64 33.79 -5.42
CA GLU A 102 26.86 32.36 -5.16
C GLU A 102 27.98 31.84 -6.05
N TYR A 103 28.00 32.28 -7.31
CA TYR A 103 29.03 31.93 -8.26
C TYR A 103 29.39 33.09 -9.18
N ILE A 104 30.68 33.19 -9.50
CA ILE A 104 31.26 34.17 -10.41
C ILE A 104 32.19 33.48 -11.40
N ILE A 105 32.05 33.81 -12.68
CA ILE A 105 32.98 33.43 -13.75
C ILE A 105 33.55 34.73 -14.34
N PRO A 106 34.77 35.12 -13.92
CA PRO A 106 35.48 36.26 -14.49
C PRO A 106 35.70 36.12 -16.00
N ILE A 107 35.58 37.22 -16.73
CA ILE A 107 35.79 37.31 -18.19
C ILE A 107 36.95 38.28 -18.49
N ASP A 108 37.88 37.80 -19.31
CA ASP A 108 38.92 38.60 -19.96
C ASP A 108 38.63 38.73 -21.47
N ARG A 109 38.93 39.90 -22.05
CA ARG A 109 38.72 40.25 -23.46
C ARG A 109 40.00 40.62 -24.19
N ALA A 110 41.09 39.90 -23.89
CA ALA A 110 42.38 40.16 -24.51
C ALA A 110 42.43 39.76 -25.99
N ARG A 111 43.01 40.63 -26.83
CA ARG A 111 43.39 40.34 -28.23
C ARG A 111 42.23 39.85 -29.11
N GLY A 112 41.01 40.34 -28.89
CA GLY A 112 39.83 39.99 -29.68
C GLY A 112 39.28 38.60 -29.40
N LYS A 113 39.66 37.97 -28.27
CA LYS A 113 39.06 36.74 -27.77
C LYS A 113 38.42 37.03 -26.42
N VAL A 114 37.26 36.44 -26.18
CA VAL A 114 36.59 36.46 -24.88
C VAL A 114 36.88 35.14 -24.19
N THR A 115 37.47 35.18 -22.99
CA THR A 115 37.87 33.99 -22.25
C THR A 115 37.38 34.06 -20.81
N ALA A 116 36.85 32.94 -20.30
CA ALA A 116 36.68 32.75 -18.87
C ALA A 116 38.07 32.60 -18.22
N THR A 117 38.29 33.26 -17.08
CA THR A 117 39.54 33.20 -16.30
C THR A 117 39.38 32.60 -14.91
N GLY A 118 38.17 32.10 -14.60
CA GLY A 118 37.87 31.34 -13.39
C GLY A 118 36.93 30.18 -13.70
N GLY A 119 37.11 29.06 -13.00
CA GLY A 119 36.27 27.89 -13.09
C GLY A 119 35.17 27.88 -12.03
N LEU A 120 34.26 26.92 -12.14
CA LEU A 120 33.19 26.68 -11.16
C LEU A 120 33.27 25.25 -10.67
N SER A 121 33.10 25.02 -9.37
CA SER A 121 32.99 23.68 -8.79
C SER A 121 31.87 23.64 -7.78
N MET A 122 30.99 22.64 -7.87
CA MET A 122 29.88 22.49 -6.94
C MET A 122 29.50 21.02 -6.75
N ASN A 123 28.93 20.72 -5.58
CA ASN A 123 28.33 19.41 -5.30
C ASN A 123 26.90 19.38 -5.85
N LEU A 124 26.57 18.33 -6.60
CA LEU A 124 25.21 18.08 -7.09
C LEU A 124 24.45 17.13 -6.16
N ALA A 125 25.13 16.21 -5.49
CA ALA A 125 24.49 15.28 -4.56
C ALA A 125 25.45 14.85 -3.44
N GLY A 126 25.05 15.11 -2.19
CA GLY A 126 25.81 14.81 -0.97
C GLY A 126 27.18 15.49 -0.88
N ASP A 127 27.80 15.45 0.30
CA ASP A 127 29.12 16.07 0.51
C ASP A 127 30.28 15.32 -0.18
N GLU A 128 30.09 14.03 -0.49
CA GLU A 128 31.12 13.15 -1.10
C GLU A 128 30.65 12.41 -2.37
N GLY A 129 29.55 12.81 -3.02
CA GLY A 129 28.86 11.97 -4.02
C GLY A 129 29.12 12.28 -5.50
N LEU A 130 28.69 13.45 -5.97
CA LEU A 130 28.71 13.87 -7.38
C LEU A 130 29.01 15.37 -7.49
N LYS A 131 30.01 15.74 -8.29
CA LYS A 131 30.44 17.14 -8.46
C LYS A 131 30.36 17.56 -9.92
N PHE A 132 30.03 18.83 -10.14
CA PHE A 132 30.16 19.52 -11.41
C PHE A 132 31.35 20.46 -11.37
N GLU A 133 32.19 20.42 -12.40
CA GLU A 133 33.36 21.27 -12.57
C GLU A 133 33.35 21.91 -13.98
N CYS A 134 33.50 23.23 -14.05
CA CYS A 134 33.72 24.00 -15.26
C CYS A 134 35.18 24.44 -15.35
N THR A 135 35.77 24.39 -16.55
CA THR A 135 37.14 24.85 -16.80
C THR A 135 37.29 26.36 -16.54
N ASP A 136 38.49 26.75 -16.12
CA ASP A 136 38.92 28.12 -15.82
C ASP A 136 39.54 28.85 -17.02
N THR A 137 39.58 28.23 -18.20
CA THR A 137 40.28 28.75 -19.39
C THR A 137 39.50 28.53 -20.69
N ALA A 138 38.16 28.56 -20.65
CA ALA A 138 37.31 28.42 -21.83
C ALA A 138 37.28 29.69 -22.70
N ILE A 139 37.27 29.52 -24.01
CA ILE A 139 36.90 30.57 -24.96
C ILE A 139 35.37 30.67 -24.96
N LEU A 140 34.86 31.88 -24.81
CA LEU A 140 33.43 32.17 -24.85
C LEU A 140 33.04 32.66 -26.24
N SER A 141 31.96 32.12 -26.77
CA SER A 141 31.36 32.56 -28.04
C SER A 141 29.84 32.47 -27.96
N VAL A 142 29.14 33.17 -28.84
CA VAL A 142 27.68 33.01 -28.94
C VAL A 142 27.37 31.70 -29.65
N ASP A 143 26.46 30.91 -29.07
CA ASP A 143 26.01 29.67 -29.68
C ASP A 143 25.44 29.92 -31.09
N PRO A 144 25.61 29.00 -32.08
CA PRO A 144 25.09 29.20 -33.43
C PRO A 144 23.58 29.45 -33.52
N SER A 145 22.78 28.96 -32.57
CA SER A 145 21.34 29.27 -32.47
C SER A 145 21.07 30.69 -31.96
N GLY A 146 22.08 31.30 -31.32
CA GLY A 146 22.00 32.58 -30.65
C GLY A 146 21.23 32.54 -29.33
N GLU A 147 21.05 31.36 -28.73
CA GLU A 147 20.25 31.15 -27.50
C GLU A 147 21.09 31.03 -26.22
N GLY A 148 22.43 31.05 -26.32
CA GLY A 148 23.32 30.89 -25.19
C GLY A 148 24.78 31.25 -25.47
N ILE A 149 25.63 31.06 -24.46
CA ILE A 149 27.07 31.27 -24.52
C ILE A 149 27.77 29.91 -24.53
N THR A 150 28.52 29.61 -25.58
CA THR A 150 29.32 28.40 -25.73
C THR A 150 30.70 28.59 -25.11
N PHE A 151 31.06 27.65 -24.24
CA PHE A 151 32.36 27.49 -23.61
C PHE A 151 33.12 26.43 -24.39
N THR A 152 34.18 26.84 -25.09
CA THR A 152 35.07 25.94 -25.84
C THR A 152 36.41 25.85 -25.12
N ALA A 153 36.81 24.65 -24.71
CA ALA A 153 38.04 24.44 -23.97
C ALA A 153 39.27 24.78 -24.82
N THR A 154 40.26 25.44 -24.22
CA THR A 154 41.55 25.74 -24.87
C THR A 154 42.54 24.56 -24.80
N SER A 155 42.23 23.55 -23.99
CA SER A 155 43.02 22.34 -23.80
C SER A 155 42.30 21.10 -24.37
N LYS A 156 42.97 19.95 -24.34
CA LYS A 156 42.34 18.66 -24.68
C LYS A 156 41.37 18.15 -23.61
N ALA A 157 41.17 18.87 -22.50
CA ALA A 157 40.18 18.52 -21.50
C ALA A 157 38.82 19.16 -21.84
N PRO A 158 37.68 18.52 -21.55
CA PRO A 158 36.36 19.10 -21.81
C PRO A 158 36.10 20.32 -20.92
N SER A 159 35.25 21.23 -21.42
CA SER A 159 34.86 22.46 -20.72
C SER A 159 34.04 22.21 -19.45
N ALA A 160 33.34 21.09 -19.39
CA ALA A 160 32.56 20.62 -18.26
C ALA A 160 32.96 19.20 -17.88
N LYS A 161 32.99 18.90 -16.58
CA LYS A 161 33.22 17.56 -16.05
C LYS A 161 32.24 17.27 -14.94
N LEU A 162 31.72 16.05 -14.94
CA LEU A 162 31.13 15.45 -13.75
C LEU A 162 32.14 14.52 -13.12
N ARG A 163 32.18 14.50 -11.79
CA ARG A 163 33.09 13.63 -11.04
C ARG A 163 32.36 12.96 -9.89
N THR A 164 32.64 11.68 -9.72
CA THR A 164 32.34 10.94 -8.49
C THR A 164 33.64 10.56 -7.80
N ASN A 165 33.56 9.78 -6.72
CA ASN A 165 34.75 9.21 -6.07
C ASN A 165 35.55 8.28 -6.98
N ASP A 166 34.90 7.62 -7.94
CA ASP A 166 35.59 7.01 -9.08
C ASP A 166 35.76 8.05 -10.21
N PRO A 167 37.00 8.40 -10.60
CA PRO A 167 37.24 9.34 -11.67
C PRO A 167 36.90 8.78 -13.07
N ASN A 168 36.63 7.48 -13.20
CA ASN A 168 36.34 6.82 -14.48
C ASN A 168 34.84 6.63 -14.73
N THR A 169 33.97 7.12 -13.85
CA THR A 169 32.51 7.02 -13.98
C THR A 169 31.99 7.63 -15.27
N PHE A 170 32.55 8.78 -15.62
CA PHE A 170 32.21 9.52 -16.83
C PHE A 170 33.36 9.38 -17.81
N THR A 171 33.03 9.09 -19.06
CA THR A 171 34.00 9.19 -20.15
C THR A 171 33.75 10.48 -20.90
N ASP A 172 34.83 11.16 -21.28
CA ASP A 172 34.72 12.45 -21.94
C ASP A 172 33.90 12.32 -23.25
N PRO A 173 32.94 13.23 -23.49
CA PRO A 173 32.24 13.34 -24.76
C PRO A 173 33.23 13.63 -25.89
N ALA A 174 32.86 13.34 -27.14
CA ALA A 174 33.66 13.74 -28.29
C ALA A 174 33.73 15.27 -28.44
N MET A 175 32.67 15.97 -28.02
CA MET A 175 32.54 17.42 -28.03
C MET A 175 33.09 18.02 -26.72
N HIS A 176 34.08 18.90 -26.80
CA HIS A 176 34.72 19.52 -25.62
C HIS A 176 34.02 20.82 -25.20
N GLU A 177 32.75 20.97 -25.54
CA GLU A 177 31.98 22.21 -25.44
C GLU A 177 30.83 22.10 -24.44
N MET A 178 30.47 23.25 -23.87
CA MET A 178 29.36 23.41 -22.93
C MET A 178 28.62 24.69 -23.30
N ILE A 179 27.29 24.70 -23.22
CA ILE A 179 26.46 25.88 -23.51
C ILE A 179 25.80 26.35 -22.22
N LEU A 180 26.00 27.60 -21.85
CA LEU A 180 25.19 28.29 -20.84
C LEU A 180 23.94 28.83 -21.52
N SER A 181 22.79 28.20 -21.26
CA SER A 181 21.53 28.53 -21.92
C SER A 181 20.93 29.80 -21.32
N MET A 182 20.53 30.73 -22.18
CA MET A 182 19.96 32.02 -21.78
C MET A 182 18.45 32.15 -22.01
N THR A 183 17.83 31.10 -22.57
CA THR A 183 16.41 31.08 -22.93
C THR A 183 15.79 29.69 -22.71
N GLY A 184 14.46 29.64 -22.79
CA GLY A 184 13.69 28.40 -22.70
C GLY A 184 13.77 27.71 -21.33
N ALA A 185 13.35 26.45 -21.29
CA ALA A 185 13.30 25.64 -20.07
C ALA A 185 14.67 25.28 -19.48
N SER A 186 15.76 25.52 -20.23
CA SER A 186 17.13 25.33 -19.78
C SER A 186 17.79 26.64 -19.35
N SER A 187 17.08 27.77 -19.35
CA SER A 187 17.63 29.06 -18.95
C SER A 187 18.34 28.99 -17.59
N GLY A 188 19.55 29.55 -17.52
CA GLY A 188 20.39 29.53 -16.32
C GLY A 188 21.19 28.25 -16.11
N ALA A 189 20.99 27.22 -16.94
CA ALA A 189 21.69 25.96 -16.82
C ALA A 189 22.81 25.80 -17.85
N PHE A 190 23.86 25.11 -17.42
CA PHE A 190 24.92 24.60 -18.29
C PHE A 190 24.46 23.29 -18.93
N VAL A 191 24.61 23.21 -20.25
CA VAL A 191 24.17 22.08 -21.06
C VAL A 191 25.37 21.51 -21.82
N PHE A 192 25.63 20.22 -21.67
CA PHE A 192 26.77 19.54 -22.30
C PHE A 192 26.48 18.05 -22.48
N GLU A 193 27.21 17.40 -23.37
CA GLU A 193 27.10 15.96 -23.59
C GLU A 193 27.99 15.20 -22.61
N MET A 194 27.59 14.00 -22.22
CA MET A 194 28.42 13.10 -21.42
C MET A 194 28.11 11.64 -21.71
N CYS A 195 29.01 10.76 -21.31
CA CYS A 195 28.92 9.34 -21.55
C CYS A 195 29.15 8.57 -20.24
N VAL A 196 28.21 7.70 -19.87
CA VAL A 196 28.26 6.91 -18.62
C VAL A 196 28.13 5.43 -18.94
N ALA A 197 29.02 4.60 -18.43
CA ALA A 197 28.87 3.16 -18.57
C ALA A 197 27.62 2.68 -17.81
N SER A 198 26.86 1.76 -18.41
CA SER A 198 25.58 1.26 -17.88
C SER A 198 25.67 0.77 -16.43
N SER A 199 26.74 0.07 -16.06
CA SER A 199 26.98 -0.39 -14.69
C SER A 199 27.18 0.75 -13.68
N ARG A 200 27.71 1.89 -14.12
CA ARG A 200 27.95 3.06 -13.26
C ARG A 200 26.70 3.87 -12.97
N LEU A 201 25.62 3.66 -13.73
CA LEU A 201 24.31 4.26 -13.41
C LEU A 201 23.83 3.84 -12.02
N VAL A 202 24.07 2.59 -11.61
CA VAL A 202 23.72 2.12 -10.26
C VAL A 202 24.85 2.37 -9.27
N ASN A 203 26.08 2.01 -9.63
CA ASN A 203 27.21 2.03 -8.68
C ASN A 203 27.67 3.44 -8.29
N ASP A 204 27.59 4.40 -9.20
CA ASP A 204 28.14 5.75 -9.00
C ASP A 204 27.06 6.83 -9.02
N LEU A 205 26.02 6.70 -9.86
CA LEU A 205 24.90 7.63 -9.90
C LEU A 205 23.70 7.23 -9.04
N ASN A 206 23.70 6.02 -8.47
CA ASN A 206 22.59 5.49 -7.66
C ASN A 206 21.23 5.74 -8.31
N ALA A 207 21.13 5.45 -9.61
CA ALA A 207 19.92 5.64 -10.41
C ALA A 207 18.83 4.64 -9.97
N GLY A 208 17.79 5.15 -9.33
CA GLY A 208 16.73 4.31 -8.80
C GLY A 208 15.71 5.08 -7.97
N PHE A 209 15.22 4.41 -6.93
CA PHE A 209 14.23 4.94 -6.01
C PHE A 209 14.78 4.91 -4.59
N GLN A 210 14.27 5.79 -3.76
CA GLN A 210 14.55 5.78 -2.33
C GLN A 210 13.25 5.66 -1.55
N PHE A 211 13.33 5.03 -0.39
CA PHE A 211 12.27 5.08 0.61
C PHE A 211 12.89 5.14 2.01
N VAL A 212 12.34 6.01 2.86
CA VAL A 212 12.95 6.36 4.15
C VAL A 212 11.96 6.20 5.28
N ILE A 213 12.36 5.55 6.37
CA ILE A 213 11.60 5.45 7.61
C ILE A 213 12.27 6.35 8.66
N PRO A 214 11.55 7.36 9.19
CA PRO A 214 12.06 8.21 10.26
C PRO A 214 12.10 7.46 11.59
N PRO A 215 13.00 7.83 12.51
CA PRO A 215 13.11 7.18 13.82
C PRO A 215 11.85 7.35 14.68
N PRO A 216 11.50 6.36 15.51
CA PRO A 216 10.37 6.44 16.43
C PRO A 216 10.67 7.37 17.62
N ARG A 217 10.42 8.68 17.46
CA ARG A 217 10.16 9.75 18.47
C ARG A 217 10.95 11.05 18.21
N ARG A 218 10.25 12.17 18.44
CA ARG A 218 10.76 13.55 18.53
C ARG A 218 11.52 13.79 19.85
N SER A 219 12.69 13.19 20.05
CA SER A 219 13.65 13.75 21.02
C SER A 219 14.43 14.86 20.33
N ASN A 220 14.67 15.98 21.02
CA ASN A 220 15.29 17.21 20.50
C ASN A 220 16.77 17.05 20.02
N HIS A 221 17.23 15.83 19.84
CA HIS A 221 18.55 15.43 19.37
C HIS A 221 18.43 14.30 18.34
N GLN A 222 17.66 14.50 17.27
CA GLN A 222 17.68 13.57 16.13
C GLN A 222 19.04 13.67 15.45
N ARG A 223 19.76 12.55 15.38
CA ARG A 223 20.96 12.46 14.54
C ARG A 223 20.57 11.79 13.23
N ALA A 224 21.23 12.14 12.14
CA ALA A 224 20.97 11.54 10.84
C ALA A 224 21.08 9.99 10.88
N GLU A 225 21.95 9.47 11.76
CA GLU A 225 22.19 8.06 12.09
C GLU A 225 20.92 7.23 12.40
N ASP A 226 19.82 7.87 12.79
CA ASP A 226 18.63 7.20 13.31
C ASP A 226 17.59 6.81 12.23
N TYR A 227 17.78 7.21 10.97
CA TYR A 227 16.86 6.91 9.87
C TYR A 227 17.18 5.57 9.20
N LEU A 228 16.16 4.78 8.88
CA LEU A 228 16.29 3.59 8.04
C LEU A 228 15.98 3.96 6.58
N ALA A 229 16.84 3.56 5.65
CA ALA A 229 16.72 3.92 4.25
C ALA A 229 16.92 2.71 3.36
N VAL A 230 16.13 2.62 2.29
CA VAL A 230 16.33 1.63 1.23
C VAL A 230 16.55 2.34 -0.10
N PHE A 231 17.61 1.94 -0.79
CA PHE A 231 17.83 2.24 -2.20
C PHE A 231 17.32 1.07 -3.04
N ILE A 232 16.50 1.37 -4.04
CA ILE A 232 15.92 0.39 -4.95
C ILE A 232 16.42 0.73 -6.36
N PRO A 233 17.37 -0.01 -6.94
CA PRO A 233 17.95 0.31 -8.24
C PRO A 233 16.92 0.15 -9.35
N LEU A 234 16.95 1.07 -10.32
CA LEU A 234 16.14 0.95 -11.53
C LEU A 234 16.68 -0.15 -12.45
N ILE A 235 18.00 -0.28 -12.50
CA ILE A 235 18.75 -1.07 -13.48
C ILE A 235 19.36 -2.29 -12.80
N ASP A 236 19.26 -3.43 -13.46
CA ASP A 236 19.89 -4.68 -13.06
C ASP A 236 21.30 -4.75 -13.67
N VAL A 237 22.33 -4.60 -12.83
CA VAL A 237 23.74 -4.56 -13.23
C VAL A 237 24.33 -5.93 -13.57
N SER A 238 23.64 -7.03 -13.25
CA SER A 238 24.13 -8.40 -13.51
C SER A 238 24.43 -8.64 -14.99
N ASP A 239 23.67 -7.97 -15.86
CA ASP A 239 23.71 -8.13 -17.31
C ASP A 239 24.18 -6.84 -18.00
N SER A 240 24.95 -6.01 -17.29
CA SER A 240 25.52 -4.81 -17.90
C SER A 240 26.41 -5.22 -19.08
N THR A 241 26.02 -4.79 -20.28
CA THR A 241 26.68 -5.13 -21.56
C THR A 241 28.04 -4.44 -21.72
N GLY A 242 28.47 -3.65 -20.73
CA GLY A 242 29.60 -2.73 -20.85
C GLY A 242 29.29 -1.51 -21.73
N ASP A 243 28.05 -1.37 -22.22
CA ASP A 243 27.66 -0.25 -23.07
C ASP A 243 27.81 1.08 -22.33
N THR A 244 28.31 2.07 -23.07
CA THR A 244 28.39 3.46 -22.62
C THR A 244 27.22 4.23 -23.19
N ILE A 245 26.42 4.84 -22.32
CA ILE A 245 25.17 5.52 -22.67
C ILE A 245 25.44 7.02 -22.82
N GLU A 246 24.92 7.63 -23.88
CA GLU A 246 25.04 9.06 -24.14
C GLU A 246 23.91 9.83 -23.44
N PHE A 247 24.30 10.86 -22.69
CA PHE A 247 23.42 11.80 -22.02
C PHE A 247 23.66 13.23 -22.49
N ARG A 248 22.60 14.05 -22.44
CA ARG A 248 22.69 15.51 -22.43
C ARG A 248 22.46 15.98 -20.99
N ALA A 249 23.53 16.40 -20.33
CA ALA A 249 23.46 16.95 -18.99
C ALA A 249 22.95 18.39 -19.01
N GLN A 250 22.11 18.73 -18.05
CA GLN A 250 21.64 20.07 -17.74
C GLN A 250 21.90 20.32 -16.26
N VAL A 251 22.73 21.31 -15.93
CA VAL A 251 23.11 21.64 -14.55
C VAL A 251 22.80 23.10 -14.28
N ASN A 252 21.84 23.36 -13.39
CA ASN A 252 21.57 24.71 -12.90
C ASN A 252 22.31 24.93 -11.58
N VAL A 253 23.26 25.86 -11.58
CA VAL A 253 24.13 26.10 -10.42
C VAL A 253 23.39 26.75 -9.24
N LEU A 254 22.24 27.39 -9.48
CA LEU A 254 21.36 27.90 -8.43
C LEU A 254 20.24 26.92 -8.05
N ASN A 255 20.15 25.77 -8.74
CA ASN A 255 19.23 24.69 -8.43
C ASN A 255 19.90 23.29 -8.50
N PRO A 256 21.04 23.07 -7.82
CA PRO A 256 21.76 21.80 -7.93
C PRO A 256 20.98 20.60 -7.40
N HIS A 257 20.16 20.81 -6.37
CA HIS A 257 19.38 19.78 -5.70
C HIS A 257 17.90 19.77 -6.08
N ASN A 258 17.48 20.60 -7.05
CA ASN A 258 16.09 20.69 -7.51
C ASN A 258 15.07 21.01 -6.40
N ILE A 259 15.47 21.79 -5.39
CA ILE A 259 14.59 22.26 -4.31
C ILE A 259 13.67 23.37 -4.82
N ARG A 260 14.15 24.17 -5.78
CA ARG A 260 13.40 25.28 -6.37
C ARG A 260 12.60 24.82 -7.59
N CYS A 261 11.28 24.95 -7.54
CA CYS A 261 10.38 24.55 -8.61
C CYS A 261 10.23 25.61 -9.73
N ASP A 262 10.68 26.83 -9.48
CA ASP A 262 10.61 28.01 -10.35
C ASP A 262 11.88 28.21 -11.21
N LEU A 263 12.82 27.26 -11.14
CA LEU A 263 14.07 27.26 -11.89
C LEU A 263 14.22 26.01 -12.73
N SER A 264 15.05 26.08 -13.77
CA SER A 264 15.41 24.91 -14.55
C SER A 264 16.03 23.82 -13.67
N HIS A 265 15.55 22.59 -13.83
CA HIS A 265 16.00 21.46 -13.01
C HIS A 265 17.35 20.93 -13.50
N THR A 266 18.20 20.50 -12.57
CA THR A 266 19.41 19.71 -12.84
C THR A 266 19.03 18.27 -13.20
N LYS A 267 19.24 17.89 -14.46
CA LYS A 267 18.80 16.62 -15.08
C LYS A 267 19.82 16.10 -16.08
N PHE A 268 19.88 14.78 -16.24
CA PHE A 268 20.69 14.10 -17.24
C PHE A 268 19.76 13.38 -18.22
N PHE A 269 19.51 14.01 -19.37
CA PHE A 269 18.59 13.50 -20.39
C PHE A 269 19.23 12.36 -21.16
N PHE A 270 18.51 11.27 -21.34
CA PHE A 270 18.94 10.20 -22.24
C PHE A 270 18.80 10.69 -23.69
N THR A 271 19.83 10.47 -24.49
CA THR A 271 19.78 10.74 -25.94
C THR A 271 19.13 9.58 -26.72
N GLY A 272 18.86 8.46 -26.04
CA GLY A 272 18.39 7.22 -26.66
C GLY A 272 19.48 6.44 -27.42
N ARG A 273 20.74 6.90 -27.37
CA ARG A 273 21.88 6.28 -28.06
C ARG A 273 22.97 5.83 -27.09
N ASN A 274 23.67 4.77 -27.49
CA ASN A 274 24.92 4.35 -26.86
C ASN A 274 26.12 4.86 -27.68
N LYS A 275 27.28 5.04 -27.04
CA LYS A 275 28.57 5.46 -27.62
C LYS A 275 29.22 4.36 -28.50
N SER A 276 28.42 3.57 -29.20
CA SER A 276 28.92 2.61 -30.19
C SER A 276 29.05 3.32 -31.54
N GLY A 277 30.04 2.97 -32.36
CA GLY A 277 30.23 3.56 -33.69
C GLY A 277 29.10 3.29 -34.71
N SER A 278 27.97 2.71 -34.29
CA SER A 278 26.80 2.47 -35.12
C SER A 278 25.70 3.51 -34.83
N PRO A 279 25.24 4.27 -35.84
CA PRO A 279 24.15 5.25 -35.68
C PRO A 279 22.80 4.62 -35.28
N ASN A 280 22.70 3.28 -35.22
CA ASN A 280 21.50 2.54 -34.85
C ASN A 280 21.55 1.93 -33.43
N SER A 281 22.58 2.19 -32.62
CA SER A 281 22.62 1.64 -31.26
C SER A 281 21.65 2.37 -30.33
N LYS A 282 20.48 1.77 -30.13
CA LYS A 282 19.48 2.23 -29.17
C LYS A 282 19.91 1.92 -27.74
N THR A 283 19.66 2.84 -26.81
CA THR A 283 19.82 2.59 -25.37
C THR A 283 18.70 1.67 -24.89
N ILE A 284 19.09 0.51 -24.34
CA ILE A 284 18.18 -0.44 -23.70
C ILE A 284 18.67 -0.64 -22.27
N LEU A 285 17.82 -0.34 -21.30
CA LEU A 285 18.12 -0.52 -19.88
C LEU A 285 17.52 -1.84 -19.41
N SER A 286 18.36 -2.77 -19.00
CA SER A 286 17.93 -3.96 -18.25
C SER A 286 17.40 -3.52 -16.91
N SER A 287 16.08 -3.50 -16.71
CA SER A 287 15.49 -2.98 -15.47
C SER A 287 15.35 -4.06 -14.40
N CYS A 288 15.18 -3.63 -13.15
CA CYS A 288 14.79 -4.47 -12.03
C CYS A 288 13.27 -4.76 -12.01
N TYR A 289 12.50 -4.32 -12.99
CA TYR A 289 11.10 -4.75 -13.13
C TYR A 289 11.02 -6.18 -13.67
N ARG A 290 9.99 -6.89 -13.23
CA ARG A 290 9.70 -8.27 -13.65
C ARG A 290 8.23 -8.39 -14.04
N THR A 291 7.94 -9.29 -14.96
CA THR A 291 6.56 -9.69 -15.25
C THR A 291 6.02 -10.64 -14.18
N GLU A 292 4.72 -10.92 -14.18
CA GLU A 292 4.11 -11.92 -13.26
C GLU A 292 4.71 -13.33 -13.43
N THR A 293 5.35 -13.62 -14.57
CA THR A 293 6.02 -14.89 -14.86
C THR A 293 7.51 -14.87 -14.52
N GLY A 294 8.01 -13.77 -13.96
CA GLY A 294 9.43 -13.58 -13.65
C GLY A 294 10.29 -13.16 -14.84
N ARG A 295 9.74 -13.00 -16.06
CA ARG A 295 10.51 -12.46 -17.20
C ARG A 295 10.98 -11.03 -16.92
N ARG A 296 12.17 -10.70 -17.41
CA ARG A 296 12.78 -9.39 -17.30
C ARG A 296 12.05 -8.36 -18.17
N ILE A 297 11.90 -7.16 -17.62
CA ILE A 297 11.40 -5.99 -18.36
C ILE A 297 12.60 -5.10 -18.71
N THR A 298 12.69 -4.69 -19.97
CA THR A 298 13.64 -3.68 -20.43
C THR A 298 12.94 -2.34 -20.57
N LEU A 299 13.66 -1.27 -20.27
CA LEU A 299 13.19 0.11 -20.42
C LEU A 299 13.99 0.80 -21.51
N LEU A 300 13.30 1.37 -22.49
CA LEU A 300 13.90 2.14 -23.57
C LEU A 300 13.58 3.62 -23.34
N PRO A 301 14.56 4.46 -22.99
CA PRO A 301 14.35 5.88 -22.75
C PRO A 301 13.82 6.58 -24.00
N VAL A 302 12.74 7.36 -23.88
CA VAL A 302 12.23 8.20 -24.98
C VAL A 302 12.97 9.53 -24.95
N ALA A 303 13.87 9.75 -25.91
CA ALA A 303 14.66 10.99 -25.98
C ALA A 303 13.83 12.20 -26.44
N ASP A 304 13.00 12.01 -27.46
CA ASP A 304 12.17 13.04 -28.07
C ASP A 304 10.68 12.68 -27.88
N GLY A 305 10.05 13.22 -26.84
CA GLY A 305 8.67 12.93 -26.49
C GLY A 305 8.03 14.08 -25.70
N ALA A 306 6.79 13.91 -25.27
CA ALA A 306 6.11 14.90 -24.43
C ALA A 306 6.86 15.14 -23.11
N GLU A 307 7.45 14.08 -22.54
CA GLU A 307 8.34 14.14 -21.39
C GLU A 307 9.60 13.31 -21.68
N SER A 308 10.69 13.96 -22.08
CA SER A 308 11.96 13.28 -22.37
C SER A 308 12.50 12.53 -21.15
N ALA A 309 12.93 11.29 -21.36
CA ALA A 309 13.53 10.46 -20.32
C ALA A 309 14.83 11.08 -19.78
N ALA A 310 14.96 11.15 -18.46
CA ALA A 310 16.16 11.64 -17.80
C ALA A 310 16.38 10.98 -16.44
N LEU A 311 17.58 11.21 -15.88
CA LEU A 311 17.88 11.03 -14.47
C LEU A 311 17.91 12.40 -13.80
N MET A 312 17.11 12.60 -12.77
CA MET A 312 17.01 13.87 -12.06
C MET A 312 17.68 13.79 -10.70
N ILE A 313 18.49 14.81 -10.38
CA ILE A 313 19.04 14.95 -9.04
C ILE A 313 17.90 15.19 -8.06
N THR A 314 17.85 14.41 -6.99
CA THR A 314 16.76 14.50 -6.01
C THR A 314 17.25 15.20 -4.74
N PRO A 315 16.42 16.03 -4.07
CA PRO A 315 16.77 16.57 -2.77
C PRO A 315 17.05 15.42 -1.79
N CYS A 316 18.23 15.44 -1.16
CA CYS A 316 18.59 14.51 -0.10
C CYS A 316 19.09 15.34 1.09
N ASP A 317 18.15 15.78 1.93
CA ASP A 317 18.41 16.83 2.92
C ASP A 317 19.13 16.33 4.19
N LEU A 318 19.36 15.02 4.33
CA LEU A 318 20.04 14.46 5.51
C LEU A 318 21.10 13.42 5.13
N PRO A 319 22.39 13.73 5.32
CA PRO A 319 23.46 12.75 5.23
C PRO A 319 23.39 11.79 6.44
N THR A 320 22.77 10.61 6.28
CA THR A 320 22.84 9.52 7.27
C THR A 320 23.95 8.55 6.89
N THR A 321 24.57 7.88 7.86
CA THR A 321 25.67 6.92 7.65
C THR A 321 25.39 5.87 6.56
N ASN A 322 24.11 5.57 6.26
CA ASN A 322 23.68 4.67 5.19
C ASN A 322 22.90 5.36 4.03
N HIS A 323 22.56 6.65 4.13
CA HIS A 323 21.73 7.40 3.17
C HIS A 323 22.52 8.43 2.33
N HIS A 324 23.83 8.58 2.51
CA HIS A 324 24.65 9.45 1.64
C HIS A 324 24.69 9.02 0.14
N SER A 325 24.03 7.91 -0.21
CA SER A 325 24.19 7.27 -1.50
C SER A 325 23.11 7.62 -2.54
N PHE A 326 21.91 8.06 -2.16
CA PHE A 326 20.88 8.34 -3.18
C PHE A 326 21.17 9.66 -3.91
N LYS A 327 21.21 9.62 -5.25
CA LYS A 327 21.55 10.81 -6.06
C LYS A 327 20.48 11.08 -7.11
N CYS A 328 20.09 10.07 -7.89
CA CYS A 328 19.27 10.27 -9.08
C CYS A 328 18.01 9.40 -9.09
N ALA A 329 16.87 10.01 -9.39
CA ALA A 329 15.62 9.32 -9.69
C ALA A 329 15.31 9.37 -11.19
N PRO A 330 14.69 8.33 -11.80
CA PRO A 330 14.26 8.39 -13.19
C PRO A 330 13.09 9.36 -13.36
N VAL A 331 13.04 10.09 -14.48
CA VAL A 331 11.93 10.98 -14.83
C VAL A 331 11.64 10.88 -16.32
N GLY A 332 10.40 11.17 -16.73
CA GLY A 332 9.98 11.16 -18.13
C GLY A 332 9.57 9.79 -18.65
N ASP A 333 9.48 9.66 -19.97
CA ASP A 333 8.83 8.54 -20.64
C ASP A 333 9.79 7.39 -21.00
N PHE A 334 9.44 6.16 -20.61
CA PHE A 334 10.20 4.95 -20.94
C PHE A 334 9.29 3.91 -21.60
N GLN A 335 9.66 3.49 -22.79
CA GLN A 335 9.01 2.38 -23.48
C GLN A 335 9.35 1.05 -22.82
N ILE A 336 8.40 0.14 -22.84
CA ILE A 336 8.46 -1.14 -22.14
C ILE A 336 8.75 -2.24 -23.15
N GLY A 337 9.81 -3.00 -22.91
CA GLY A 337 10.13 -4.22 -23.62
C GLY A 337 10.11 -5.43 -22.68
N VAL A 338 9.76 -6.60 -23.21
CA VAL A 338 9.84 -7.88 -22.48
C VAL A 338 10.59 -8.88 -23.35
N GLU A 339 11.64 -9.47 -22.79
CA GLU A 339 12.45 -10.45 -23.51
C GLU A 339 11.62 -11.71 -23.82
N GLY A 340 11.66 -12.15 -25.08
CA GLY A 340 10.97 -13.36 -25.54
C GLY A 340 9.44 -13.26 -25.58
N ALA A 341 8.85 -12.07 -25.42
CA ALA A 341 7.42 -11.85 -25.62
C ALA A 341 7.05 -12.00 -27.10
N SER A 342 5.95 -12.69 -27.39
CA SER A 342 5.43 -12.82 -28.76
C SER A 342 4.68 -11.55 -29.17
N ASN A 343 4.62 -11.27 -30.47
CA ASN A 343 3.83 -10.15 -30.99
C ASN A 343 2.36 -10.28 -30.58
N GLY A 344 1.78 -9.19 -30.09
CA GLY A 344 0.39 -9.19 -29.63
C GLY A 344 0.17 -9.83 -28.25
N GLU A 345 1.24 -10.13 -27.49
CA GLU A 345 1.14 -10.62 -26.10
C GLU A 345 0.86 -9.46 -25.12
N GLU A 346 -0.09 -9.67 -24.21
CA GLU A 346 -0.36 -8.74 -23.10
C GLU A 346 0.80 -8.78 -22.09
N ILE A 347 1.34 -7.60 -21.75
CA ILE A 347 2.46 -7.50 -20.81
C ILE A 347 1.91 -7.29 -19.40
N ARG A 348 2.21 -8.23 -18.48
CA ARG A 348 1.78 -8.15 -17.07
C ARG A 348 2.96 -7.83 -16.16
N ILE A 349 3.09 -6.57 -15.77
CA ILE A 349 4.15 -6.08 -14.88
C ILE A 349 3.78 -6.38 -13.42
N LEU A 350 4.72 -6.89 -12.65
CA LEU A 350 4.56 -7.08 -11.21
C LEU A 350 4.68 -5.74 -10.48
N ALA A 351 3.70 -5.42 -9.62
CA ALA A 351 3.61 -4.12 -8.96
C ALA A 351 4.15 -4.07 -7.51
N GLY A 352 4.50 -5.22 -6.93
CA GLY A 352 5.03 -5.33 -5.56
C GLY A 352 5.66 -6.70 -5.29
N ILE A 353 6.23 -6.90 -4.10
CA ILE A 353 6.98 -8.13 -3.74
C ILE A 353 6.11 -9.38 -3.59
N PHE A 354 4.82 -9.25 -3.32
CA PHE A 354 4.00 -10.41 -2.98
C PHE A 354 3.55 -11.22 -4.21
N GLY A 355 3.74 -10.74 -5.44
CA GLY A 355 3.27 -11.49 -6.63
C GLY A 355 1.78 -11.33 -6.91
N HIS A 356 1.10 -10.45 -6.17
CA HIS A 356 -0.36 -10.39 -6.16
C HIS A 356 -0.91 -9.18 -6.90
N GLU A 357 -0.13 -8.12 -7.07
CA GLU A 357 -0.56 -6.94 -7.81
C GLU A 357 0.14 -6.90 -9.17
N THR A 358 -0.64 -6.78 -10.23
CA THR A 358 -0.13 -6.76 -11.60
C THR A 358 -0.77 -5.63 -12.40
N LEU A 359 0.02 -5.03 -13.27
CA LEU A 359 -0.42 -4.08 -14.28
C LEU A 359 -0.39 -4.77 -15.64
N ALA A 360 -1.56 -5.02 -16.22
CA ALA A 360 -1.74 -5.66 -17.51
C ALA A 360 -1.85 -4.60 -18.62
N ILE A 361 -0.72 -4.40 -19.30
CA ILE A 361 -0.56 -3.52 -20.44
C ILE A 361 -1.04 -4.25 -21.69
N PRO A 362 -2.03 -3.69 -22.40
CA PRO A 362 -2.59 -4.34 -23.57
C PRO A 362 -1.52 -4.51 -24.65
N PRO A 363 -1.66 -5.54 -25.49
CA PRO A 363 -0.71 -5.79 -26.56
C PRO A 363 -0.64 -4.62 -27.54
N SER A 364 0.55 -4.42 -28.10
CA SER A 364 0.77 -3.49 -29.21
C SER A 364 0.42 -4.13 -30.53
N ASP A 365 -0.10 -3.33 -31.47
CA ASP A 365 -0.34 -3.74 -32.86
C ASP A 365 0.97 -3.82 -33.67
N ASP A 366 2.09 -3.30 -33.15
CA ASP A 366 3.40 -3.30 -33.82
C ASP A 366 4.42 -4.26 -33.16
N SER A 367 5.24 -4.85 -34.01
CA SER A 367 6.00 -6.09 -33.85
C SER A 367 7.22 -6.07 -32.90
N SER A 368 7.37 -5.06 -32.03
CA SER A 368 8.53 -5.04 -31.12
C SER A 368 8.44 -4.16 -29.85
N GLN A 369 7.37 -3.38 -29.65
CA GLN A 369 7.31 -2.41 -28.54
C GLN A 369 5.88 -2.23 -28.02
N SER A 370 5.72 -2.03 -26.71
CA SER A 370 4.45 -1.65 -26.08
C SER A 370 3.91 -0.34 -26.65
N SER A 371 2.60 -0.26 -26.94
CA SER A 371 1.90 0.98 -27.32
C SER A 371 1.81 2.01 -26.20
N HIS A 372 2.22 1.60 -24.99
CA HIS A 372 2.20 2.38 -23.76
C HIS A 372 3.60 2.54 -23.20
N VAL A 373 3.83 3.67 -22.52
CA VAL A 373 5.08 3.97 -21.81
C VAL A 373 4.83 4.10 -20.31
N LEU A 374 5.85 3.78 -19.52
CA LEU A 374 5.92 4.19 -18.12
C LEU A 374 6.46 5.60 -18.06
N ARG A 375 5.65 6.53 -17.55
CA ARG A 375 6.10 7.88 -17.25
C ARG A 375 6.49 7.96 -15.78
N PHE A 376 7.77 8.19 -15.51
CA PHE A 376 8.24 8.46 -14.15
C PHE A 376 8.00 9.93 -13.80
N VAL A 377 7.16 10.15 -12.79
CA VAL A 377 6.77 11.47 -12.32
C VAL A 377 7.67 11.85 -11.15
N GLN A 378 8.35 12.99 -11.27
CA GLN A 378 9.32 13.50 -10.30
C GLN A 378 8.67 14.00 -8.99
N ASN A 379 9.50 14.22 -7.96
CA ASN A 379 9.17 14.90 -6.70
C ASN A 379 8.03 14.28 -5.87
N GLN A 380 7.82 12.97 -5.99
CA GLN A 380 6.79 12.23 -5.28
C GLN A 380 7.25 11.81 -3.88
N ALA A 381 6.30 11.60 -2.97
CA ALA A 381 6.60 11.29 -1.57
C ALA A 381 7.35 9.96 -1.40
N ALA A 382 8.35 9.94 -0.52
CA ALA A 382 9.23 8.79 -0.26
C ALA A 382 9.53 8.54 1.23
N THR A 383 8.81 9.20 2.13
CA THR A 383 9.05 9.07 3.58
C THR A 383 7.91 8.32 4.22
N ALA A 384 8.17 7.30 5.03
CA ALA A 384 7.15 6.67 5.84
C ALA A 384 6.57 7.70 6.83
N GLY A 385 5.24 7.74 6.93
CA GLY A 385 4.53 8.58 7.87
C GLY A 385 4.86 8.23 9.32
N ALA A 386 4.52 9.13 10.25
CA ALA A 386 4.72 8.94 11.70
C ALA A 386 3.95 7.73 12.29
N SER A 387 3.10 7.11 11.47
CA SER A 387 2.30 5.92 11.71
C SER A 387 3.01 4.60 11.39
N PHE A 388 4.22 4.63 10.83
CA PHE A 388 4.99 3.42 10.51
C PHE A 388 5.14 2.52 11.75
N GLY A 389 4.69 1.25 11.63
CA GLY A 389 4.63 0.29 12.74
C GLY A 389 3.26 0.17 13.43
N ARG A 390 2.23 0.90 12.99
CA ARG A 390 0.83 0.74 13.41
C ARG A 390 -0.03 0.25 12.23
N PRO A 391 -0.96 -0.69 12.42
CA PRO A 391 -1.94 -1.04 11.40
C PRO A 391 -2.74 0.18 10.97
N VAL A 392 -2.87 0.34 9.65
CA VAL A 392 -3.43 1.51 9.00
C VAL A 392 -4.93 1.38 8.86
N ASP A 393 -5.67 2.40 9.30
CA ASP A 393 -7.10 2.54 9.05
C ASP A 393 -7.34 3.02 7.58
N PRO A 394 -8.00 2.23 6.72
CA PRO A 394 -8.07 2.47 5.28
C PRO A 394 -9.13 3.48 4.85
N VAL A 395 -10.02 3.93 5.75
CA VAL A 395 -11.20 4.73 5.33
C VAL A 395 -11.33 6.07 6.06
N GLY A 396 -10.66 6.27 7.21
CA GLY A 396 -10.56 7.54 7.95
C GLY A 396 -11.87 8.02 8.60
N ALA A 397 -11.94 8.46 9.87
CA ALA A 397 -10.94 8.75 10.90
C ALA A 397 -11.62 8.71 12.30
N PRO A 398 -10.87 8.57 13.42
CA PRO A 398 -9.42 8.70 13.51
C PRO A 398 -8.68 7.40 13.81
N GLY A 399 -7.81 7.06 12.85
CA GLY A 399 -6.70 6.14 12.95
C GLY A 399 -5.72 6.27 11.78
N ILE A 400 -5.39 7.51 11.35
CA ILE A 400 -4.39 7.91 10.30
C ILE A 400 -4.94 7.89 8.86
N ALA A 401 -4.98 9.05 8.18
CA ALA A 401 -5.41 9.13 6.78
C ALA A 401 -4.35 8.55 5.82
N VAL A 402 -4.72 8.14 4.59
CA VAL A 402 -3.73 7.69 3.57
C VAL A 402 -2.66 8.74 3.30
N ALA A 403 -3.03 10.02 3.33
CA ALA A 403 -2.10 11.15 3.21
C ALA A 403 -1.06 11.20 4.35
N ASP A 404 -1.37 10.61 5.51
CA ASP A 404 -0.49 10.54 6.67
C ASP A 404 0.40 9.29 6.67
N LEU A 405 0.26 8.38 5.68
CA LEU A 405 1.09 7.17 5.54
C LEU A 405 2.41 7.42 4.84
N ILE A 406 2.45 8.42 3.97
CA ILE A 406 3.63 8.75 3.19
C ILE A 406 3.82 10.27 3.16
N GLY A 407 4.97 10.72 3.65
CA GLY A 407 5.38 12.12 3.71
C GLY A 407 6.37 12.49 2.61
N ASP A 408 6.47 13.79 2.35
CA ASP A 408 7.26 14.37 1.25
C ASP A 408 8.62 14.96 1.69
N GLN A 409 9.06 14.69 2.92
CA GLN A 409 10.37 15.10 3.44
C GLN A 409 11.50 14.62 2.53
N PHE A 410 11.45 13.34 2.16
CA PHE A 410 12.25 12.75 1.09
C PHE A 410 11.37 12.53 -0.14
N ARG A 411 11.96 12.73 -1.31
CA ARG A 411 11.29 12.63 -2.60
C ARG A 411 11.85 11.52 -3.48
N THR A 412 11.04 10.98 -4.37
CA THR A 412 11.45 10.00 -5.38
C THR A 412 10.55 10.11 -6.61
N SER A 413 10.62 9.13 -7.51
CA SER A 413 9.73 9.05 -8.66
C SER A 413 8.65 7.99 -8.48
N TRP A 414 7.41 8.33 -8.84
CA TRP A 414 6.32 7.36 -9.01
C TRP A 414 6.03 7.13 -10.49
N VAL A 415 5.14 6.19 -10.79
CA VAL A 415 4.82 5.82 -12.18
C VAL A 415 3.41 6.26 -12.53
N SER A 416 3.26 6.69 -13.78
CA SER A 416 1.99 6.82 -14.49
C SER A 416 2.10 6.13 -15.85
N ILE A 417 0.96 5.83 -16.48
CA ILE A 417 0.91 5.14 -17.77
C ILE A 417 0.39 6.10 -18.84
N ILE A 418 1.08 6.16 -19.98
CA ILE A 418 0.69 6.98 -21.12
C ILE A 418 0.52 6.09 -22.35
N ALA A 419 -0.62 6.19 -23.02
CA ALA A 419 -0.83 5.65 -24.36
C ALA A 419 -0.16 6.57 -25.39
N GLN A 420 0.84 6.08 -26.13
CA GLN A 420 1.57 6.88 -27.11
C GLN A 420 1.20 6.55 -28.57
N ALA A 421 0.73 5.35 -28.87
CA ALA A 421 0.45 4.94 -30.25
C ALA A 421 -0.98 5.33 -30.72
N PRO A 422 -1.17 5.74 -31.99
CA PRO A 422 -2.50 5.91 -32.59
C PRO A 422 -3.28 4.59 -32.50
N GLY A 423 -4.46 4.61 -31.88
CA GLY A 423 -5.28 3.41 -31.66
C GLY A 423 -4.99 2.63 -30.37
N ALA A 424 -3.97 3.04 -29.60
CA ALA A 424 -3.71 2.47 -28.28
C ALA A 424 -4.94 2.61 -27.37
N LYS A 425 -5.22 1.55 -26.59
CA LYS A 425 -6.31 1.61 -25.61
C LYS A 425 -6.06 2.72 -24.61
N ALA A 426 -7.09 3.54 -24.39
CA ALA A 426 -7.06 4.67 -23.46
C ALA A 426 -6.99 4.24 -21.98
N ALA A 427 -6.98 2.94 -21.69
CA ALA A 427 -6.91 2.42 -20.33
C ALA A 427 -6.13 1.10 -20.25
N VAL A 428 -5.53 0.90 -19.08
CA VAL A 428 -4.72 -0.27 -18.70
C VAL A 428 -5.37 -0.96 -17.51
N GLN A 429 -5.25 -2.28 -17.41
CA GLN A 429 -5.91 -3.05 -16.37
C GLN A 429 -4.96 -3.25 -15.18
N TYR A 430 -5.40 -2.88 -13.98
CA TYR A 430 -4.70 -3.20 -12.73
C TYR A 430 -5.43 -4.30 -11.99
N CYS A 431 -4.75 -5.40 -11.72
CA CYS A 431 -5.29 -6.56 -11.02
C CYS A 431 -4.60 -6.71 -9.66
N ALA A 432 -5.38 -6.76 -8.58
CA ALA A 432 -4.92 -7.20 -7.27
C ALA A 432 -5.52 -8.58 -6.98
N ARG A 433 -4.65 -9.58 -6.80
CA ARG A 433 -4.97 -10.94 -6.37
C ARG A 433 -4.77 -11.06 -4.86
N PRO A 434 -5.32 -12.10 -4.22
CA PRO A 434 -4.97 -12.44 -2.85
C PRO A 434 -3.81 -13.46 -2.77
N ALA A 435 -2.97 -13.34 -1.74
CA ALA A 435 -1.85 -14.25 -1.47
C ALA A 435 -2.14 -15.74 -1.39
N ALA A 436 -3.34 -16.13 -0.96
CA ALA A 436 -3.74 -17.52 -0.85
C ALA A 436 -4.46 -18.06 -2.11
N SER A 437 -4.59 -17.30 -3.21
CA SER A 437 -5.10 -17.86 -4.47
C SER A 437 -4.00 -18.70 -5.15
N SER A 438 -3.59 -19.77 -4.49
CA SER A 438 -2.76 -20.81 -5.11
C SER A 438 -3.53 -21.40 -6.28
N LEU A 439 -2.85 -21.47 -7.43
CA LEU A 439 -3.26 -22.14 -8.66
C LEU A 439 -4.30 -23.26 -8.48
N TYR A 440 -5.50 -23.08 -9.04
CA TYR A 440 -6.37 -24.20 -9.40
C TYR A 440 -6.30 -24.41 -10.91
N SER A 441 -5.32 -25.20 -11.37
CA SER A 441 -5.37 -25.81 -12.70
C SER A 441 -5.97 -27.20 -12.58
N GLY A 442 -7.16 -27.41 -13.11
CA GLY A 442 -7.58 -28.75 -13.51
C GLY A 442 -6.67 -29.22 -14.64
N ASN A 443 -5.93 -30.29 -14.40
CA ASN A 443 -5.19 -30.99 -15.46
C ASN A 443 -6.18 -31.46 -16.54
N GLY A 444 -6.04 -30.95 -17.76
CA GLY A 444 -6.78 -31.47 -18.91
C GLY A 444 -6.79 -30.50 -20.07
N ALA A 445 -6.04 -30.83 -21.12
CA ALA A 445 -6.17 -30.21 -22.42
C ALA A 445 -7.62 -30.36 -22.95
N ALA A 446 -8.13 -29.32 -23.60
CA ALA A 446 -9.42 -29.20 -24.29
C ALA A 446 -10.62 -28.67 -23.47
N ALA A 447 -11.16 -27.55 -23.97
CA ALA A 447 -12.50 -26.97 -23.84
C ALA A 447 -13.42 -27.55 -22.75
N ASN A 448 -13.74 -26.72 -21.75
CA ASN A 448 -14.71 -26.86 -20.62
C ASN A 448 -14.11 -26.77 -19.20
N ALA A 449 -12.91 -26.20 -19.03
CA ALA A 449 -12.39 -25.88 -17.70
C ALA A 449 -12.95 -24.53 -17.19
N PRO A 450 -13.80 -24.47 -16.14
CA PRO A 450 -14.51 -23.25 -15.76
C PRO A 450 -13.68 -22.25 -14.93
N PHE A 451 -12.41 -22.51 -14.65
CA PHE A 451 -11.54 -21.56 -13.96
C PHE A 451 -10.49 -20.99 -14.90
N THR A 452 -10.91 -20.08 -15.77
CA THR A 452 -9.97 -19.15 -16.41
C THR A 452 -9.53 -18.10 -15.39
N ARG A 453 -8.23 -17.83 -15.33
CA ARG A 453 -7.57 -16.81 -14.50
C ARG A 453 -8.13 -15.40 -14.77
N ARG A 454 -9.28 -15.04 -14.22
CA ARG A 454 -9.80 -13.66 -14.28
C ARG A 454 -9.83 -13.10 -12.88
N SER A 455 -8.88 -12.20 -12.61
CA SER A 455 -8.81 -11.44 -11.36
C SER A 455 -9.59 -10.15 -11.55
N ALA A 456 -10.29 -9.73 -10.50
CA ALA A 456 -10.91 -8.40 -10.48
C ALA A 456 -9.88 -7.34 -10.84
N SER A 457 -10.33 -6.34 -11.57
CA SER A 457 -9.43 -5.34 -12.09
C SER A 457 -10.05 -3.96 -12.18
N LEU A 458 -9.22 -2.97 -11.90
CA LEU A 458 -9.54 -1.56 -12.11
C LEU A 458 -8.97 -1.10 -13.44
N MET A 459 -9.74 -0.31 -14.19
CA MET A 459 -9.25 0.33 -15.41
C MET A 459 -8.59 1.65 -15.04
N ILE A 460 -7.29 1.74 -15.29
CA ILE A 460 -6.48 2.94 -15.08
C ILE A 460 -6.44 3.74 -16.38
N PRO A 461 -6.75 5.04 -16.39
CA PRO A 461 -6.60 5.87 -17.58
C PRO A 461 -5.12 5.96 -17.99
N ALA A 462 -4.85 5.78 -19.27
CA ALA A 462 -3.52 5.83 -19.86
C ALA A 462 -3.17 7.24 -20.37
N ASP A 463 -3.53 8.28 -19.61
CA ASP A 463 -3.31 9.69 -19.95
C ASP A 463 -2.42 10.44 -18.94
N GLY A 464 -1.87 9.71 -17.97
CA GLY A 464 -0.93 10.24 -16.98
C GLY A 464 -1.57 10.77 -15.71
N ARG A 465 -2.91 10.78 -15.60
CA ARG A 465 -3.59 11.28 -14.37
C ARG A 465 -3.40 10.36 -13.17
N ALA A 466 -3.27 9.06 -13.37
CA ALA A 466 -3.01 8.10 -12.31
C ALA A 466 -1.51 8.02 -12.01
N VAL A 467 -1.09 8.54 -10.86
CA VAL A 467 0.31 8.51 -10.39
C VAL A 467 0.39 7.70 -9.11
N PHE A 468 1.16 6.61 -9.09
CA PHE A 468 1.21 5.68 -7.96
C PHE A 468 2.61 5.05 -7.78
N PRO A 469 3.00 4.68 -6.55
CA PRO A 469 4.29 4.05 -6.30
C PRO A 469 4.36 2.66 -6.95
N LEU A 470 5.37 2.46 -7.80
CA LEU A 470 5.65 1.20 -8.48
C LEU A 470 7.15 0.94 -8.43
N PHE A 471 7.63 0.30 -7.36
CA PHE A 471 9.07 0.07 -7.18
C PHE A 471 9.50 -1.30 -7.73
N PRO A 472 10.67 -1.40 -8.37
CA PRO A 472 11.15 -2.65 -8.95
C PRO A 472 11.72 -3.56 -7.86
N ALA A 473 10.84 -4.37 -7.28
CA ALA A 473 11.14 -5.24 -6.14
C ALA A 473 12.34 -6.18 -6.31
N SER A 474 12.68 -6.60 -7.53
CA SER A 474 13.80 -7.53 -7.74
C SER A 474 15.19 -6.91 -7.52
N GLY A 475 15.27 -5.57 -7.46
CA GLY A 475 16.51 -4.85 -7.22
C GLY A 475 16.86 -4.64 -5.74
N ILE A 476 15.98 -5.05 -4.82
CA ILE A 476 16.17 -4.78 -3.39
C ILE A 476 17.32 -5.64 -2.86
N GLU A 477 18.40 -4.99 -2.43
CA GLU A 477 19.51 -5.63 -1.75
C GLU A 477 19.40 -5.39 -0.24
N THR A 478 19.03 -6.43 0.52
CA THR A 478 19.05 -6.35 1.98
C THR A 478 20.48 -6.45 2.50
N ARG A 479 20.90 -5.50 3.32
CA ARG A 479 22.20 -5.52 4.02
C ARG A 479 21.99 -5.92 5.48
N GLN A 480 23.03 -6.46 6.12
CA GLN A 480 23.01 -6.73 7.57
C GLN A 480 23.68 -5.58 8.33
N GLY A 481 23.06 -5.14 9.43
CA GLY A 481 23.55 -4.07 10.31
C GLY A 481 22.43 -3.39 11.10
N ALA A 482 22.75 -2.71 12.20
CA ALA A 482 21.77 -2.07 13.09
C ALA A 482 20.91 -0.98 12.43
N HIS A 483 21.36 -0.45 11.28
CA HIS A 483 20.69 0.58 10.49
C HIS A 483 20.46 0.12 9.04
N ALA A 484 20.52 -1.19 8.80
CA ALA A 484 20.33 -1.77 7.47
C ALA A 484 18.87 -2.21 7.31
N PHE A 485 18.32 -1.93 6.12
CA PHE A 485 16.94 -2.26 5.79
C PHE A 485 16.78 -3.77 5.57
N SER A 486 15.95 -4.43 6.38
CA SER A 486 15.74 -5.88 6.30
C SER A 486 14.58 -6.29 5.37
N ASP A 487 14.50 -7.58 5.01
CA ASP A 487 13.38 -8.13 4.24
C ASP A 487 12.04 -7.94 4.97
N GLU A 488 12.02 -8.11 6.29
CA GLU A 488 10.83 -7.91 7.13
C GLU A 488 10.40 -6.44 7.14
N ASP A 489 11.36 -5.51 7.17
CA ASP A 489 11.06 -4.08 7.10
C ASP A 489 10.45 -3.72 5.75
N TYR A 490 10.97 -4.27 4.64
CA TYR A 490 10.40 -4.05 3.32
C TYR A 490 9.00 -4.64 3.19
N GLN A 491 8.78 -5.86 3.68
CA GLN A 491 7.46 -6.47 3.71
C GLN A 491 6.45 -5.60 4.48
N ARG A 492 6.86 -5.04 5.62
CA ARG A 492 6.01 -4.12 6.39
C ARG A 492 5.75 -2.81 5.67
N VAL A 493 6.75 -2.23 4.99
CA VAL A 493 6.57 -1.01 4.17
C VAL A 493 5.62 -1.28 3.00
N GLU A 494 5.81 -2.38 2.28
CA GLU A 494 4.96 -2.74 1.15
C GLU A 494 3.51 -2.95 1.62
N GLN A 495 3.30 -3.73 2.68
CA GLN A 495 1.96 -4.06 3.21
C GLN A 495 1.24 -2.85 3.82
N ASN A 496 1.94 -2.05 4.63
CA ASN A 496 1.30 -1.03 5.43
C ASN A 496 1.32 0.36 4.77
N ILE A 497 2.17 0.60 3.78
CA ILE A 497 2.30 1.92 3.14
C ILE A 497 2.11 1.81 1.63
N LEU A 498 2.98 1.11 0.91
CA LEU A 498 3.03 1.21 -0.55
C LEU A 498 1.79 0.62 -1.22
N VAL A 499 1.31 -0.54 -0.78
CA VAL A 499 0.07 -1.16 -1.30
C VAL A 499 -1.16 -0.27 -1.01
N PRO A 500 -1.43 0.18 0.24
CA PRO A 500 -2.52 1.10 0.52
C PRO A 500 -2.47 2.41 -0.30
N VAL A 501 -1.29 3.06 -0.35
CA VAL A 501 -1.11 4.31 -1.12
C VAL A 501 -1.36 4.06 -2.61
N ARG A 502 -0.78 3.00 -3.19
CA ARG A 502 -0.98 2.61 -4.59
C ARG A 502 -2.45 2.39 -4.91
N ARG A 503 -3.16 1.60 -4.11
CA ARG A 503 -4.59 1.32 -4.31
C ARG A 503 -5.45 2.58 -4.18
N ALA A 504 -5.14 3.45 -3.22
CA ALA A 504 -5.87 4.71 -3.04
C ALA A 504 -5.70 5.63 -4.26
N GLN A 505 -4.48 5.79 -4.76
CA GLN A 505 -4.20 6.59 -5.96
C GLN A 505 -4.85 6.00 -7.21
N ILE A 506 -4.77 4.68 -7.39
CA ILE A 506 -5.41 3.99 -8.51
C ILE A 506 -6.93 4.12 -8.44
N LYS A 507 -7.54 3.92 -7.27
CA LYS A 507 -8.99 4.04 -7.07
C LYS A 507 -9.48 5.46 -7.33
N ALA A 508 -8.73 6.47 -6.90
CA ALA A 508 -9.06 7.87 -7.13
C ALA A 508 -9.05 8.24 -8.63
N ALA A 509 -8.20 7.59 -9.42
CA ALA A 509 -8.07 7.82 -10.85
C ALA A 509 -8.84 6.80 -11.72
N ALA A 510 -9.41 5.75 -11.13
CA ALA A 510 -10.03 4.65 -11.86
C ALA A 510 -11.24 5.14 -12.68
N MET A 511 -11.36 4.61 -13.89
CA MET A 511 -12.54 4.84 -14.73
C MET A 511 -13.52 3.68 -14.60
N PRO A 512 -14.84 3.92 -14.69
CA PRO A 512 -15.80 2.85 -14.91
C PRO A 512 -15.48 2.19 -16.25
N GLY A 513 -14.95 0.97 -16.22
CA GLY A 513 -14.66 0.22 -17.43
C GLY A 513 -15.94 -0.22 -18.14
N THR A 514 -15.90 -0.35 -19.47
CA THR A 514 -16.81 -1.25 -20.19
C THR A 514 -16.41 -2.68 -19.85
N ALA A 515 -16.74 -3.11 -18.65
CA ALA A 515 -16.42 -4.42 -18.18
C ALA A 515 -17.43 -5.44 -18.73
N SER A 516 -16.98 -6.68 -18.89
CA SER A 516 -17.83 -7.84 -19.13
C SER A 516 -19.07 -7.76 -18.22
N SER A 517 -20.27 -7.99 -18.76
CA SER A 517 -21.54 -7.84 -18.03
C SER A 517 -21.68 -8.76 -16.81
N ASP A 518 -20.80 -9.75 -16.69
CA ASP A 518 -20.99 -10.83 -15.74
C ASP A 518 -20.03 -10.67 -14.54
N PRO A 519 -20.55 -10.74 -13.31
CA PRO A 519 -19.74 -10.74 -12.11
C PRO A 519 -18.82 -11.98 -12.06
N VAL A 520 -17.62 -11.81 -11.52
CA VAL A 520 -16.56 -12.83 -11.52
C VAL A 520 -16.47 -13.50 -10.15
N LEU A 521 -16.51 -14.83 -10.13
CA LEU A 521 -16.25 -15.63 -8.94
C LEU A 521 -14.74 -15.69 -8.65
N SER A 522 -14.36 -15.46 -7.40
CA SER A 522 -12.98 -15.46 -6.91
C SER A 522 -12.93 -15.89 -5.44
N THR A 523 -11.74 -15.89 -4.83
CA THR A 523 -11.56 -16.10 -3.40
C THR A 523 -10.85 -14.91 -2.74
N THR A 524 -11.04 -14.69 -1.43
CA THR A 524 -10.25 -13.75 -0.61
C THR A 524 -8.88 -14.33 -0.27
N THR A 525 -8.02 -13.53 0.36
CA THR A 525 -6.73 -13.96 0.94
C THR A 525 -6.89 -15.04 2.01
N ALA A 526 -8.05 -15.12 2.66
CA ALA A 526 -8.34 -16.15 3.64
C ALA A 526 -8.91 -17.43 3.00
N GLY A 527 -9.20 -17.44 1.69
CA GLY A 527 -9.85 -18.55 1.01
C GLY A 527 -11.38 -18.53 1.08
N PHE A 528 -12.00 -17.42 1.51
CA PHE A 528 -13.45 -17.25 1.42
C PHE A 528 -13.88 -16.96 -0.01
N GLU A 529 -15.08 -17.35 -0.36
CA GLU A 529 -15.60 -17.22 -1.71
C GLU A 529 -16.21 -15.83 -1.91
N VAL A 530 -15.85 -15.17 -3.01
CA VAL A 530 -16.33 -13.82 -3.34
C VAL A 530 -16.82 -13.74 -4.77
N GLN A 531 -17.83 -12.91 -4.97
CA GLN A 531 -18.27 -12.50 -6.29
C GLN A 531 -18.01 -11.01 -6.43
N ILE A 532 -17.30 -10.65 -7.49
CA ILE A 532 -16.82 -9.29 -7.72
C ILE A 532 -17.53 -8.75 -8.96
N SER A 533 -18.19 -7.61 -8.79
CA SER A 533 -18.84 -6.92 -9.90
C SER A 533 -17.81 -6.39 -10.90
N PRO A 534 -18.24 -6.07 -12.12
CA PRO A 534 -17.35 -5.56 -13.17
C PRO A 534 -16.66 -4.22 -12.83
N ASP A 535 -17.20 -3.42 -11.91
CA ASP A 535 -16.61 -2.19 -11.38
C ASP A 535 -15.67 -2.42 -10.17
N GLY A 536 -15.42 -3.68 -9.80
CA GLY A 536 -14.48 -4.08 -8.76
C GLY A 536 -15.06 -4.08 -7.34
N THR A 537 -16.38 -3.91 -7.17
CA THR A 537 -17.01 -4.01 -5.85
C THR A 537 -17.27 -5.46 -5.45
N LEU A 538 -17.14 -5.78 -4.16
CA LEU A 538 -17.50 -7.10 -3.65
C LEU A 538 -19.02 -7.18 -3.51
N GLU A 539 -19.70 -7.88 -4.43
CA GLU A 539 -21.14 -8.09 -4.38
C GLU A 539 -21.52 -9.14 -3.36
N HIS A 540 -20.76 -10.25 -3.30
CA HIS A 540 -21.00 -11.34 -2.37
C HIS A 540 -19.70 -11.77 -1.70
N LEU A 541 -19.79 -12.06 -0.41
CA LEU A 541 -18.73 -12.69 0.38
C LEU A 541 -19.34 -13.84 1.19
N LEU A 542 -19.08 -15.08 0.78
CA LEU A 542 -19.55 -16.28 1.45
C LEU A 542 -18.49 -16.79 2.43
N LEU A 543 -18.83 -16.78 3.72
CA LEU A 543 -17.97 -17.27 4.79
C LEU A 543 -18.25 -18.75 5.10
N ALA A 544 -19.52 -19.13 5.19
CA ALA A 544 -19.91 -20.53 5.37
C ALA A 544 -21.26 -20.85 4.72
N GLN A 545 -21.51 -22.13 4.49
CA GLN A 545 -22.82 -22.61 4.10
C GLN A 545 -23.09 -24.02 4.63
N THR A 546 -24.37 -24.34 4.79
CA THR A 546 -24.84 -25.67 5.16
C THR A 546 -25.96 -26.13 4.24
N LEU A 547 -26.01 -27.43 4.00
CA LEU A 547 -26.95 -28.13 3.15
C LEU A 547 -28.01 -28.81 4.00
N GLY A 548 -29.25 -28.75 3.55
CA GLY A 548 -30.38 -29.46 4.16
C GLY A 548 -30.51 -30.90 3.67
N ASN A 549 -31.58 -31.57 4.12
CA ASN A 549 -31.86 -33.00 3.90
C ASN A 549 -31.95 -33.45 2.43
N ALA A 550 -32.04 -32.52 1.47
CA ALA A 550 -32.09 -32.79 0.03
C ALA A 550 -30.79 -32.42 -0.72
N GLY A 551 -29.70 -32.13 -0.01
CA GLY A 551 -28.45 -31.64 -0.61
C GLY A 551 -28.54 -30.22 -1.17
N ARG A 552 -29.65 -29.51 -0.92
CA ARG A 552 -29.84 -28.10 -1.29
C ARG A 552 -29.32 -27.21 -0.18
N THR A 553 -28.75 -26.07 -0.53
CA THR A 553 -28.33 -25.03 0.43
C THR A 553 -29.48 -24.67 1.36
N ALA A 554 -29.29 -24.92 2.66
CA ALA A 554 -30.24 -24.60 3.71
C ALA A 554 -29.96 -23.21 4.27
N GLN A 555 -28.70 -22.90 4.60
CA GLN A 555 -28.30 -21.59 5.10
C GLN A 555 -26.94 -21.18 4.57
N GLN A 556 -26.74 -19.87 4.44
CA GLN A 556 -25.48 -19.23 4.07
C GLN A 556 -25.16 -18.14 5.10
N PHE A 557 -23.90 -18.11 5.52
CA PHE A 557 -23.35 -17.12 6.43
C PHE A 557 -22.34 -16.26 5.67
N GLY A 558 -22.56 -14.96 5.64
CA GLY A 558 -21.74 -14.04 4.84
C GLY A 558 -22.44 -12.72 4.52
N PHE A 559 -21.89 -11.96 3.58
CA PHE A 559 -22.34 -10.61 3.27
C PHE A 559 -22.76 -10.46 1.82
N THR A 560 -23.75 -9.61 1.58
CA THR A 560 -24.15 -9.19 0.22
C THR A 560 -24.19 -7.66 0.14
N HIS A 561 -23.80 -7.11 -1.01
CA HIS A 561 -23.65 -5.67 -1.25
C HIS A 561 -22.85 -4.98 -0.14
N LEU A 562 -21.66 -5.50 0.15
CA LEU A 562 -20.86 -5.10 1.30
C LEU A 562 -20.74 -3.57 1.40
N ASN A 563 -20.85 -3.03 2.60
CA ASN A 563 -20.56 -1.62 2.84
C ASN A 563 -19.08 -1.30 2.47
N PRO A 564 -18.76 -0.09 1.96
CA PRO A 564 -17.39 0.25 1.52
C PRO A 564 -16.29 0.00 2.56
N GLN A 565 -16.57 0.21 3.84
CA GLN A 565 -15.65 -0.05 4.95
C GLN A 565 -15.37 -1.54 5.09
N LEU A 566 -16.41 -2.37 5.02
CA LEU A 566 -16.29 -3.82 5.06
C LEU A 566 -15.61 -4.38 3.80
N GLN A 567 -15.92 -3.82 2.62
CA GLN A 567 -15.22 -4.16 1.38
C GLN A 567 -13.72 -3.90 1.52
N ALA A 568 -13.35 -2.72 2.02
CA ALA A 568 -11.96 -2.36 2.24
C ALA A 568 -11.26 -3.34 3.20
N ALA A 569 -11.94 -3.78 4.27
CA ALA A 569 -11.36 -4.68 5.26
C ALA A 569 -10.96 -6.05 4.66
N PHE A 570 -11.77 -6.59 3.75
CA PHE A 570 -11.48 -7.88 3.09
C PHE A 570 -10.45 -7.79 1.96
N LEU A 571 -9.99 -6.60 1.60
CA LEU A 571 -8.89 -6.41 0.65
C LEU A 571 -7.50 -6.48 1.32
N TYR A 572 -7.43 -6.47 2.66
CA TYR A 572 -6.16 -6.56 3.40
C TYR A 572 -5.62 -7.99 3.42
N GLU A 573 -4.32 -8.12 3.13
CA GLU A 573 -3.60 -9.38 3.32
C GLU A 573 -3.22 -9.51 4.80
N SER A 574 -3.23 -10.74 5.33
CA SER A 574 -2.73 -11.01 6.69
C SER A 574 -3.36 -10.17 7.81
N SER A 575 -4.69 -10.13 7.88
CA SER A 575 -5.43 -9.34 8.88
C SER A 575 -5.97 -10.17 10.06
N PHE A 576 -6.21 -9.48 11.17
CA PHE A 576 -7.04 -9.97 12.28
C PHE A 576 -8.08 -8.90 12.60
N MET A 577 -9.36 -9.22 12.50
CA MET A 577 -10.46 -8.26 12.67
C MET A 577 -11.40 -8.73 13.77
N VAL A 578 -11.87 -7.79 14.60
CA VAL A 578 -12.82 -8.03 15.69
C VAL A 578 -14.11 -7.27 15.38
N LEU A 579 -15.20 -8.00 15.12
CA LEU A 579 -16.53 -7.43 14.90
C LEU A 579 -17.35 -7.54 16.19
N ASN A 580 -17.67 -6.39 16.75
CA ASN A 580 -18.61 -6.20 17.85
C ASN A 580 -19.57 -5.02 17.57
N ASN A 581 -19.37 -4.31 16.46
CA ASN A 581 -20.23 -3.24 15.98
C ASN A 581 -20.97 -3.66 14.70
N SER A 582 -22.27 -3.36 14.63
CA SER A 582 -23.12 -3.67 13.48
C SER A 582 -23.18 -2.57 12.41
N VAL A 583 -22.70 -1.35 12.69
CA VAL A 583 -22.89 -0.16 11.84
C VAL A 583 -22.53 -0.41 10.37
N HIS A 584 -21.44 -1.14 10.09
CA HIS A 584 -20.95 -1.40 8.74
C HIS A 584 -21.28 -2.79 8.20
N LEU A 585 -22.01 -3.61 8.94
CA LEU A 585 -22.35 -4.98 8.53
C LEU A 585 -23.58 -5.03 7.61
N GLY A 586 -24.38 -3.96 7.59
CA GLY A 586 -25.62 -3.91 6.84
C GLY A 586 -26.80 -4.52 7.59
N GLN A 587 -27.94 -4.64 6.92
CA GLN A 587 -29.17 -5.17 7.51
C GLN A 587 -29.05 -6.68 7.72
N PHE A 588 -29.38 -7.16 8.93
CA PHE A 588 -29.41 -8.60 9.20
C PHE A 588 -30.56 -9.25 8.42
N CYS A 589 -30.23 -10.28 7.63
CA CYS A 589 -31.20 -11.04 6.84
C CYS A 589 -30.97 -12.54 7.09
N SER A 590 -32.04 -13.27 7.42
CA SER A 590 -31.88 -14.66 7.87
C SER A 590 -32.54 -15.72 7.02
N ASP A 591 -33.42 -15.33 6.10
CA ASP A 591 -34.33 -16.28 5.43
C ASP A 591 -34.15 -16.28 3.90
N GLU A 592 -33.28 -15.41 3.38
CA GLU A 592 -32.95 -15.31 1.95
C GLU A 592 -31.56 -15.89 1.70
N LEU A 593 -31.48 -16.87 0.79
CA LEU A 593 -30.21 -17.35 0.24
C LEU A 593 -29.61 -16.28 -0.69
N PHE A 594 -28.31 -16.39 -0.99
CA PHE A 594 -27.64 -15.56 -1.98
C PHE A 594 -28.31 -15.82 -3.35
N ALA A 595 -29.24 -14.96 -3.76
CA ALA A 595 -29.88 -15.10 -5.05
C ALA A 595 -28.93 -14.59 -6.15
N ILE A 596 -28.38 -15.52 -6.95
CA ILE A 596 -27.54 -15.21 -8.12
C ILE A 596 -28.39 -14.70 -9.31
N SER A 597 -29.70 -14.96 -9.31
CA SER A 597 -30.50 -14.76 -10.52
C SER A 597 -31.08 -13.35 -10.63
N THR A 598 -30.69 -12.70 -11.72
CA THR A 598 -31.19 -11.45 -12.32
C THR A 598 -30.65 -10.15 -11.72
N ILE A 599 -29.50 -9.75 -12.29
CA ILE A 599 -29.04 -8.37 -12.42
C ILE A 599 -30.16 -7.56 -13.09
N GLN A 600 -31.11 -7.03 -12.32
CA GLN A 600 -32.06 -6.01 -12.79
C GLN A 600 -32.12 -4.79 -11.87
N ASP A 601 -31.50 -4.81 -10.69
CA ASP A 601 -31.34 -3.58 -9.90
C ASP A 601 -29.88 -3.37 -9.51
N GLY A 602 -29.28 -2.34 -10.11
CA GLY A 602 -28.14 -1.67 -9.50
C GLY A 602 -28.56 -1.12 -8.13
N ALA A 603 -27.67 -1.28 -7.15
CA ALA A 603 -27.81 -0.82 -5.76
C ALA A 603 -28.74 -1.66 -4.85
N GLY A 604 -28.38 -2.93 -4.60
CA GLY A 604 -28.85 -3.64 -3.41
C GLY A 604 -28.28 -3.00 -2.13
N LYS A 605 -29.08 -2.93 -1.06
CA LYS A 605 -28.63 -2.42 0.25
C LYS A 605 -27.68 -3.44 0.91
N PRO A 606 -26.64 -3.01 1.66
CA PRO A 606 -25.77 -3.91 2.39
C PRO A 606 -26.54 -4.82 3.35
N ARG A 607 -26.24 -6.11 3.33
CA ARG A 607 -26.86 -7.13 4.18
C ARG A 607 -25.83 -8.08 4.78
N PHE A 608 -26.11 -8.53 6.00
CA PHE A 608 -25.37 -9.58 6.68
C PHE A 608 -26.28 -10.78 6.92
N HIS A 609 -25.95 -11.89 6.27
CA HIS A 609 -26.58 -13.18 6.49
C HIS A 609 -25.93 -13.82 7.72
N ASN A 610 -26.56 -13.62 8.87
CA ASN A 610 -25.94 -13.82 10.17
C ASN A 610 -26.35 -15.13 10.87
N LYS A 611 -27.10 -16.01 10.19
CA LYS A 611 -27.51 -17.32 10.73
C LYS A 611 -26.69 -18.47 10.13
N ILE A 612 -26.51 -19.50 10.95
CA ILE A 612 -25.93 -20.77 10.52
C ILE A 612 -26.64 -21.92 11.24
N GLU A 613 -26.75 -23.07 10.58
CA GLU A 613 -27.45 -24.24 11.11
C GLU A 613 -26.56 -25.49 11.08
N ILE A 614 -26.53 -26.24 12.19
CA ILE A 614 -25.78 -27.49 12.32
C ILE A 614 -26.70 -28.58 12.89
N GLU A 615 -27.08 -29.58 12.08
CA GLU A 615 -27.94 -30.72 12.49
C GLU A 615 -29.19 -30.28 13.30
N GLY A 616 -29.90 -29.25 12.83
CA GLY A 616 -31.11 -28.71 13.46
C GLY A 616 -30.89 -27.71 14.59
N TRP A 617 -29.65 -27.44 15.00
CA TRP A 617 -29.31 -26.30 15.87
C TRP A 617 -29.11 -25.06 15.01
N SER A 618 -29.86 -24.00 15.28
CA SER A 618 -29.73 -22.72 14.58
C SER A 618 -29.13 -21.65 15.48
N PHE A 619 -28.06 -21.03 15.00
CA PHE A 619 -27.32 -19.98 15.68
C PHE A 619 -27.46 -18.66 14.91
N ALA A 620 -27.46 -17.54 15.62
CA ALA A 620 -27.44 -16.20 15.02
C ALA A 620 -26.31 -15.38 15.61
N ALA A 621 -25.46 -14.80 14.77
CA ALA A 621 -24.44 -13.83 15.16
C ALA A 621 -25.04 -12.41 15.12
N ASN A 622 -25.79 -12.02 16.15
CA ASN A 622 -26.40 -10.69 16.27
C ASN A 622 -25.37 -9.67 16.78
N VAL A 623 -24.32 -9.44 15.99
CA VAL A 623 -23.19 -8.55 16.34
C VAL A 623 -23.72 -7.16 16.74
N GLY A 624 -23.25 -6.61 17.86
CA GLY A 624 -23.57 -5.23 18.27
C GLY A 624 -25.04 -4.94 18.61
N GLN A 625 -25.86 -5.96 18.91
CA GLN A 625 -27.26 -5.79 19.32
C GLN A 625 -27.53 -6.03 20.82
N THR A 626 -26.50 -6.16 21.66
CA THR A 626 -26.67 -6.41 23.11
C THR A 626 -27.12 -5.18 23.90
N ALA A 627 -27.88 -5.44 24.98
CA ALA A 627 -28.71 -4.45 25.67
C ALA A 627 -28.04 -3.68 26.83
N ALA A 628 -26.76 -3.90 27.13
CA ALA A 628 -26.05 -3.22 28.22
C ALA A 628 -24.53 -3.09 27.96
N ASP A 629 -23.95 -2.00 28.46
CA ASP A 629 -22.49 -1.79 28.50
C ASP A 629 -21.83 -2.93 29.31
N ASP A 630 -20.76 -3.53 28.77
CA ASP A 630 -19.94 -4.62 29.35
C ASP A 630 -20.43 -6.09 29.27
N GLU A 631 -21.61 -6.39 28.69
CA GLU A 631 -22.01 -7.78 28.38
C GLU A 631 -21.85 -8.10 26.89
N TYR A 632 -20.60 -8.33 26.47
CA TYR A 632 -20.27 -8.68 25.08
C TYR A 632 -20.82 -10.06 24.70
N ARG A 633 -21.55 -10.14 23.58
CA ARG A 633 -22.05 -11.38 22.96
C ARG A 633 -21.99 -11.27 21.45
N ASN A 634 -22.06 -12.41 20.76
CA ASN A 634 -22.00 -12.50 19.31
C ASN A 634 -20.75 -11.82 18.71
N VAL A 635 -19.61 -11.88 19.41
CA VAL A 635 -18.35 -11.27 18.95
C VAL A 635 -17.75 -12.15 17.86
N VAL A 636 -17.51 -11.59 16.67
CA VAL A 636 -16.94 -12.32 15.54
C VAL A 636 -15.47 -11.93 15.38
N LEU A 637 -14.60 -12.93 15.33
CA LEU A 637 -13.17 -12.79 15.04
C LEU A 637 -12.90 -13.35 13.65
N ILE A 638 -12.27 -12.56 12.79
CA ILE A 638 -11.83 -13.00 11.46
C ILE A 638 -10.31 -12.97 11.43
N LYS A 639 -9.69 -14.13 11.18
CA LYS A 639 -8.23 -14.29 11.19
C LYS A 639 -7.72 -14.79 9.86
N ASN A 640 -6.71 -14.10 9.36
CA ASN A 640 -6.03 -14.41 8.12
C ASN A 640 -4.50 -14.19 8.20
N CYS A 641 -3.92 -14.12 9.40
CA CYS A 641 -2.49 -13.89 9.61
C CYS A 641 -1.83 -15.07 10.33
N LYS A 642 -0.49 -15.18 10.23
CA LYS A 642 0.32 -16.22 10.91
C LYS A 642 0.71 -15.80 12.33
N SER A 643 -0.24 -15.83 13.25
CA SER A 643 -0.03 -15.53 14.67
C SER A 643 -1.13 -16.21 15.50
N PRO A 644 -0.88 -16.70 16.73
CA PRO A 644 -1.96 -17.26 17.55
C PRO A 644 -3.00 -16.20 17.89
N ILE A 645 -4.28 -16.58 17.97
CA ILE A 645 -5.34 -15.70 18.49
C ILE A 645 -5.01 -15.37 19.94
N CYS A 646 -4.74 -16.41 20.73
CA CYS A 646 -4.41 -16.33 22.14
C CYS A 646 -3.53 -17.52 22.51
N ARG A 647 -2.32 -17.25 23.01
CA ARG A 647 -1.42 -18.23 23.61
C ARG A 647 -1.23 -17.92 25.08
N PHE A 648 -1.22 -18.96 25.90
CA PHE A 648 -0.92 -18.87 27.32
C PHE A 648 0.47 -19.45 27.58
N ASP A 649 1.23 -18.82 28.48
CA ASP A 649 2.49 -19.36 28.96
C ASP A 649 2.29 -20.46 30.03
N ALA A 650 3.38 -20.99 30.56
CA ALA A 650 3.33 -22.03 31.60
C ALA A 650 2.72 -21.54 32.93
N SER A 651 2.68 -20.22 33.14
CA SER A 651 2.11 -19.56 34.32
C SER A 651 0.61 -19.30 34.18
N GLY A 652 0.08 -19.39 32.97
CA GLY A 652 -1.30 -19.08 32.63
C GLY A 652 -1.54 -17.62 32.24
N ASP A 653 -0.47 -16.87 32.00
CA ASP A 653 -0.53 -15.50 31.48
C ASP A 653 -0.56 -15.49 29.95
N ILE A 654 -1.24 -14.50 29.36
CA ILE A 654 -1.34 -14.36 27.91
C ILE A 654 0.00 -13.87 27.34
N ASP A 655 0.52 -14.58 26.34
CA ASP A 655 1.70 -14.19 25.58
C ASP A 655 1.44 -12.83 24.89
N PRO A 656 2.28 -11.80 25.10
CA PRO A 656 2.18 -10.50 24.44
C PRO A 656 2.16 -10.57 22.90
N ALA A 657 2.70 -11.65 22.30
CA ALA A 657 2.66 -11.88 20.86
C ALA A 657 1.24 -12.20 20.35
N SER A 658 0.33 -12.66 21.21
CA SER A 658 -1.07 -12.98 20.87
C SER A 658 -1.80 -11.81 20.22
N LEU A 659 -2.73 -12.11 19.31
CA LEU A 659 -3.51 -11.09 18.59
C LEU A 659 -4.49 -10.35 19.50
N ILE A 660 -5.13 -11.03 20.45
CA ILE A 660 -6.08 -10.39 21.37
C ILE A 660 -5.42 -9.53 22.47
N ALA A 661 -4.11 -9.73 22.71
CA ALA A 661 -3.39 -9.03 23.77
C ALA A 661 -3.17 -7.53 23.47
N ASP A 662 -3.20 -7.14 22.20
CA ASP A 662 -2.96 -5.76 21.76
C ASP A 662 -3.98 -5.34 20.69
N PRO A 663 -4.94 -4.46 21.02
CA PRO A 663 -5.90 -3.91 20.06
C PRO A 663 -5.27 -3.17 18.88
N GLN A 664 -4.02 -2.73 19.00
CA GLN A 664 -3.32 -2.13 17.86
C GLN A 664 -3.09 -3.14 16.74
N LYS A 665 -3.07 -4.44 17.01
CA LYS A 665 -2.92 -5.50 15.98
C LYS A 665 -4.21 -5.77 15.20
N TRP A 666 -5.32 -5.14 15.57
CA TRP A 666 -6.63 -5.39 14.97
C TRP A 666 -6.84 -4.48 13.75
N LEU A 667 -7.52 -5.00 12.74
CA LEU A 667 -7.89 -4.25 11.54
C LEU A 667 -9.14 -3.39 11.82
N MET A 668 -9.04 -2.08 11.54
CA MET A 668 -10.13 -1.08 11.71
C MET A 668 -10.90 -1.21 13.05
N PRO A 669 -10.22 -1.22 14.21
CA PRO A 669 -10.87 -1.51 15.48
C PRO A 669 -11.89 -0.44 15.91
N GLN A 670 -11.74 0.80 15.45
CA GLN A 670 -12.71 1.88 15.70
C GLN A 670 -14.03 1.64 14.95
N GLU A 671 -13.96 1.11 13.73
CA GLU A 671 -15.13 0.88 12.89
C GLU A 671 -15.89 -0.37 13.30
N PHE A 672 -15.15 -1.45 13.62
CA PHE A 672 -15.76 -2.76 13.82
C PHE A 672 -15.81 -3.26 15.26
N ALA A 673 -14.92 -2.82 16.16
CA ALA A 673 -14.90 -3.31 17.54
C ALA A 673 -15.71 -2.44 18.51
N LEU A 674 -15.86 -1.14 18.22
CA LEU A 674 -16.54 -0.18 19.10
C LEU A 674 -17.94 0.18 18.59
N SER A 675 -18.93 0.19 19.48
CA SER A 675 -20.31 0.60 19.16
C SER A 675 -20.52 2.13 19.18
N GLN A 676 -19.62 2.88 19.82
CA GLN A 676 -19.56 4.35 19.79
C GLN A 676 -18.10 4.83 19.72
N PRO A 677 -17.79 5.98 19.08
CA PRO A 677 -16.43 6.44 18.81
C PRO A 677 -15.63 6.94 20.04
N ASP A 678 -16.01 6.58 21.26
CA ASP A 678 -15.36 7.03 22.50
C ASP A 678 -14.07 6.25 22.82
N GLY A 679 -13.04 6.47 22.01
CA GLY A 679 -11.62 6.42 22.37
C GLY A 679 -11.05 5.12 22.97
N SER A 680 -9.76 5.17 23.33
CA SER A 680 -8.96 4.02 23.78
C SER A 680 -9.50 3.22 24.98
N ALA A 681 -10.49 3.73 25.70
CA ALA A 681 -11.12 3.04 26.84
C ALA A 681 -12.03 1.88 26.38
N GLY A 682 -12.82 2.09 25.32
CA GLY A 682 -13.69 1.03 24.77
C GLY A 682 -12.90 -0.16 24.24
N LEU A 683 -11.76 0.09 23.56
CA LEU A 683 -10.91 -0.97 23.04
C LEU A 683 -10.28 -1.82 24.15
N LYS A 684 -9.93 -1.19 25.27
CA LYS A 684 -9.43 -1.90 26.45
C LYS A 684 -10.51 -2.78 27.09
N SER A 685 -11.77 -2.33 27.11
CA SER A 685 -12.89 -3.13 27.67
C SER A 685 -13.09 -4.41 26.85
N ILE A 686 -13.25 -4.32 25.53
CA ILE A 686 -13.43 -5.52 24.69
C ILE A 686 -12.20 -6.43 24.67
N ALA A 687 -10.99 -5.89 24.66
CA ALA A 687 -9.76 -6.69 24.77
C ALA A 687 -9.66 -7.40 26.13
N GLY A 688 -9.99 -6.70 27.21
CA GLY A 688 -10.08 -7.28 28.56
C GLY A 688 -11.12 -8.40 28.64
N TRP A 689 -12.26 -8.23 27.99
CA TRP A 689 -13.29 -9.26 27.89
C TRP A 689 -12.79 -10.48 27.09
N LEU A 690 -12.18 -10.29 25.91
CA LEU A 690 -11.60 -11.38 25.11
C LEU A 690 -10.54 -12.16 25.89
N ASN A 691 -9.65 -11.45 26.58
CA ASN A 691 -8.63 -12.06 27.43
C ASN A 691 -9.24 -12.91 28.54
N SER A 692 -10.25 -12.36 29.24
CA SER A 692 -10.97 -13.08 30.30
C SER A 692 -11.75 -14.28 29.77
N TYR A 693 -12.32 -14.15 28.57
CA TYR A 693 -13.05 -15.21 27.89
C TYR A 693 -12.13 -16.40 27.58
N CYS A 694 -10.98 -16.14 26.95
CA CYS A 694 -9.97 -17.15 26.65
C CYS A 694 -9.36 -17.76 27.92
N ALA A 695 -9.12 -16.95 28.96
CA ALA A 695 -8.57 -17.43 30.23
C ALA A 695 -9.52 -18.42 30.94
N ARG A 696 -10.84 -18.20 30.90
CA ARG A 696 -11.83 -19.16 31.44
C ARG A 696 -11.82 -20.48 30.68
N ALA A 697 -11.69 -20.44 29.35
CA ALA A 697 -11.56 -21.66 28.54
C ALA A 697 -10.26 -22.40 28.86
N TRP A 698 -9.14 -21.69 29.03
CA TRP A 698 -7.84 -22.28 29.38
C TRP A 698 -7.81 -22.85 30.81
N ALA A 699 -8.55 -22.25 31.74
CA ALA A 699 -8.75 -22.82 33.08
C ALA A 699 -9.48 -24.18 33.03
N SER A 700 -10.27 -24.43 31.98
CA SER A 700 -10.97 -25.69 31.72
C SER A 700 -10.12 -26.68 30.90
N ARG A 701 -8.82 -26.44 30.74
CA ARG A 701 -7.89 -27.37 30.07
C ARG A 701 -7.91 -28.74 30.78
N GLY A 702 -8.10 -29.80 30.01
CA GLY A 702 -8.34 -31.16 30.55
C GLY A 702 -9.79 -31.62 30.47
N ASP A 703 -10.75 -30.70 30.24
CA ASP A 703 -12.09 -31.08 29.79
C ASP A 703 -12.06 -31.33 28.26
N PRO A 704 -12.42 -32.54 27.79
CA PRO A 704 -12.47 -32.86 26.36
C PRO A 704 -13.32 -31.90 25.52
N TYR A 705 -14.35 -31.27 26.09
CA TYR A 705 -15.20 -30.34 25.34
C TYR A 705 -14.47 -29.06 24.89
N PHE A 706 -13.40 -28.65 25.59
CA PHE A 706 -12.66 -27.40 25.30
C PHE A 706 -11.40 -27.59 24.43
N GLU A 707 -10.93 -28.82 24.22
CA GLU A 707 -9.68 -29.10 23.50
C GLU A 707 -9.66 -28.50 22.08
N GLY A 708 -10.77 -28.63 21.35
CA GLY A 708 -10.90 -28.09 19.99
C GLY A 708 -10.77 -26.57 19.93
N PHE A 709 -11.36 -25.87 20.90
CA PHE A 709 -11.29 -24.41 21.01
C PHE A 709 -9.88 -23.94 21.36
N LEU A 710 -9.24 -24.58 22.35
CA LEU A 710 -7.89 -24.24 22.78
C LEU A 710 -6.87 -24.44 21.65
N ARG A 711 -7.05 -25.49 20.83
CA ARG A 711 -6.22 -25.70 19.63
C ARG A 711 -6.37 -24.57 18.62
N ILE A 712 -7.59 -24.10 18.36
CA ILE A 712 -7.84 -22.96 17.46
C ILE A 712 -7.17 -21.68 17.96
N LEU A 713 -7.19 -21.44 19.28
CA LEU A 713 -6.59 -20.25 19.87
C LEU A 713 -5.05 -20.23 19.73
N ASP A 714 -4.40 -21.37 19.94
CA ASP A 714 -2.94 -21.49 20.00
C ASP A 714 -2.26 -21.74 18.64
N ASP A 715 -3.01 -22.24 17.65
CA ASP A 715 -2.47 -22.54 16.31
C ASP A 715 -2.17 -21.23 15.53
N PRO A 716 -0.90 -20.92 15.25
CA PRO A 716 -0.55 -19.73 14.49
C PRO A 716 -1.03 -19.78 13.04
N ASN A 717 -1.23 -20.97 12.46
CA ASN A 717 -1.56 -21.17 11.05
C ASN A 717 -3.07 -21.29 10.80
N TRP A 718 -3.90 -21.47 11.85
CA TRP A 718 -5.34 -21.56 11.68
C TRP A 718 -5.90 -20.27 11.06
N CYS A 719 -6.69 -20.37 9.99
CA CYS A 719 -7.34 -19.24 9.32
C CYS A 719 -8.83 -19.51 9.20
N GLY A 720 -9.67 -18.50 9.48
CA GLY A 720 -11.10 -18.72 9.57
C GLY A 720 -11.87 -17.63 10.30
N VAL A 721 -13.13 -17.94 10.60
CA VAL A 721 -14.05 -17.10 11.38
C VAL A 721 -14.34 -17.81 12.69
N LEU A 722 -14.13 -17.13 13.82
CA LEU A 722 -14.45 -17.62 15.14
C LEU A 722 -15.47 -16.69 15.78
N ILE A 723 -16.65 -17.21 16.10
CA ILE A 723 -17.73 -16.44 16.70
C ILE A 723 -17.86 -16.88 18.16
N LEU A 724 -17.95 -15.93 19.08
CA LEU A 724 -17.95 -16.15 20.52
C LEU A 724 -19.30 -15.76 21.13
N GLN A 725 -19.78 -16.56 22.08
CA GLN A 725 -21.01 -16.34 22.85
C GLN A 725 -22.22 -16.04 21.93
N LEU A 726 -22.55 -16.99 21.03
CA LEU A 726 -23.61 -16.83 20.04
C LEU A 726 -24.99 -17.10 20.61
N ASP A 727 -25.99 -16.41 20.07
CA ASP A 727 -27.40 -16.70 20.35
C ASP A 727 -27.85 -18.00 19.69
N ILE A 728 -28.53 -18.86 20.46
CA ILE A 728 -29.22 -20.04 19.94
C ILE A 728 -30.66 -19.63 19.64
N VAL A 729 -31.01 -19.53 18.36
CA VAL A 729 -32.32 -19.07 17.88
C VAL A 729 -33.25 -20.21 17.47
N GLY A 730 -32.71 -21.43 17.35
CA GLY A 730 -33.48 -22.63 17.08
C GLY A 730 -32.80 -23.87 17.64
N VAL A 731 -33.60 -24.82 18.14
CA VAL A 731 -33.15 -26.11 18.65
C VAL A 731 -33.78 -27.25 17.85
N PRO A 732 -33.16 -28.44 17.79
CA PRO A 732 -33.74 -29.59 17.12
C PRO A 732 -35.16 -29.91 17.60
N GLU A 733 -36.04 -30.33 16.68
CA GLU A 733 -37.46 -30.61 16.97
C GLU A 733 -37.64 -31.59 18.13
N ASP A 734 -36.80 -32.62 18.22
CA ASP A 734 -36.84 -33.64 19.27
C ASP A 734 -36.58 -33.07 20.67
N LEU A 735 -35.81 -31.97 20.78
CA LEU A 735 -35.44 -31.34 22.06
C LEU A 735 -36.41 -30.23 22.48
N ARG A 736 -37.21 -29.71 21.54
CA ARG A 736 -38.16 -28.61 21.77
C ARG A 736 -39.14 -28.85 22.93
N PRO A 737 -39.67 -30.07 23.19
CA PRO A 737 -40.59 -30.30 24.30
C PRO A 737 -39.93 -30.27 25.69
N VAL A 738 -38.63 -30.53 25.77
CA VAL A 738 -37.90 -30.76 27.03
C VAL A 738 -36.92 -29.63 27.36
N LEU A 739 -36.76 -28.70 26.42
CA LEU A 739 -36.21 -27.37 26.65
C LEU A 739 -37.34 -26.30 26.68
N PRO A 740 -38.48 -26.49 27.39
CA PRO A 740 -39.51 -25.47 27.44
C PRO A 740 -38.91 -24.20 28.05
N GLY A 741 -39.23 -23.07 27.43
CA GLY A 741 -38.47 -21.82 27.49
C GLY A 741 -37.87 -21.52 28.86
N THR A 742 -36.54 -21.61 28.93
CA THR A 742 -35.76 -21.08 30.05
C THR A 742 -36.22 -19.64 30.29
N LYS A 743 -36.93 -19.38 31.40
CA LYS A 743 -37.22 -18.03 31.84
C LYS A 743 -35.88 -17.27 31.92
N GLY A 744 -35.73 -16.34 30.99
CA GLY A 744 -34.47 -15.68 30.68
C GLY A 744 -33.92 -16.16 29.34
N SER A 745 -34.41 -15.60 28.24
CA SER A 745 -33.82 -15.73 26.89
C SER A 745 -32.35 -15.26 26.82
N ALA A 746 -31.76 -14.82 27.94
CA ALA A 746 -30.36 -14.49 28.12
C ALA A 746 -29.47 -15.69 28.54
N ALA A 747 -30.02 -16.84 28.92
CA ALA A 747 -29.25 -17.91 29.57
C ALA A 747 -28.68 -19.00 28.64
N LEU A 748 -29.23 -19.18 27.42
CA LEU A 748 -28.77 -20.25 26.51
C LEU A 748 -28.02 -19.67 25.30
N SER A 749 -26.68 -19.68 25.38
CA SER A 749 -25.79 -19.26 24.30
C SER A 749 -24.79 -20.36 23.96
N ALA A 750 -24.39 -20.46 22.69
CA ALA A 750 -23.25 -21.28 22.30
C ALA A 750 -21.97 -20.60 22.78
N HIS A 751 -21.03 -21.36 23.35
CA HIS A 751 -19.72 -20.84 23.73
C HIS A 751 -18.97 -20.30 22.49
N HIS A 752 -18.90 -21.10 21.43
CA HIS A 752 -18.32 -20.63 20.18
C HIS A 752 -18.80 -21.44 18.99
N VAL A 753 -18.67 -20.85 17.81
CA VAL A 753 -18.74 -21.51 16.51
C VAL A 753 -17.52 -21.09 15.71
N ALA A 754 -16.77 -22.06 15.19
CA ALA A 754 -15.61 -21.83 14.35
C ALA A 754 -15.88 -22.35 12.94
N ILE A 755 -15.57 -21.52 11.95
CA ILE A 755 -15.65 -21.81 10.54
C ILE A 755 -14.21 -21.80 10.03
N GLU A 756 -13.72 -22.95 9.62
CA GLU A 756 -12.38 -23.06 9.04
C GLU A 756 -12.42 -22.61 7.57
N ALA A 757 -11.48 -21.74 7.20
CA ALA A 757 -11.33 -21.35 5.80
C ALA A 757 -10.51 -22.42 5.06
N GLY A 758 -11.05 -22.96 3.97
CA GLY A 758 -10.42 -24.05 3.23
C GLY A 758 -10.67 -23.94 1.72
N PRO A 759 -9.80 -24.55 0.89
CA PRO A 759 -9.91 -24.49 -0.56
C PRO A 759 -11.21 -25.12 -1.07
N LYS A 760 -11.97 -24.37 -1.88
CA LYS A 760 -13.23 -24.83 -2.48
C LYS A 760 -13.09 -25.03 -3.99
N VAL A 761 -13.81 -26.03 -4.51
CA VAL A 761 -13.90 -26.35 -5.96
C VAL A 761 -15.39 -26.29 -6.34
N SER A 762 -15.88 -25.13 -6.80
CA SER A 762 -17.24 -25.00 -7.36
C SER A 762 -17.29 -23.85 -8.37
N SER A 763 -18.01 -24.05 -9.47
CA SER A 763 -18.21 -23.06 -10.54
C SER A 763 -19.40 -22.12 -10.30
N GLU A 764 -20.14 -22.29 -9.20
CA GLU A 764 -21.24 -21.41 -8.77
C GLU A 764 -21.02 -20.98 -7.31
N PRO A 765 -21.51 -19.80 -6.88
CA PRO A 765 -21.56 -19.39 -5.48
C PRO A 765 -22.16 -20.46 -4.58
N GLY A 766 -21.30 -21.13 -3.82
CA GLY A 766 -21.66 -22.24 -2.95
C GLY A 766 -21.10 -23.60 -3.38
N THR A 767 -20.95 -24.49 -2.40
CA THR A 767 -20.37 -25.82 -2.58
C THR A 767 -21.43 -26.93 -2.57
N ASP A 768 -21.16 -28.06 -3.24
CA ASP A 768 -21.97 -29.30 -3.11
C ASP A 768 -21.81 -29.99 -1.74
N LYS A 769 -21.14 -29.32 -0.79
CA LYS A 769 -20.82 -29.83 0.55
C LYS A 769 -21.03 -28.74 1.61
N ASN A 770 -21.24 -29.18 2.85
CA ASN A 770 -21.21 -28.30 4.02
C ASN A 770 -19.81 -27.70 4.19
N SER A 771 -19.73 -26.45 4.65
CA SER A 771 -18.49 -25.91 5.21
C SER A 771 -18.00 -26.74 6.39
N SER A 772 -16.70 -26.71 6.71
CA SER A 772 -16.18 -27.32 7.94
C SER A 772 -16.46 -26.39 9.12
N ILE A 773 -17.52 -26.70 9.88
CA ILE A 773 -17.94 -25.90 11.04
C ILE A 773 -17.75 -26.75 12.30
N SER A 774 -17.10 -26.18 13.31
CA SER A 774 -17.02 -26.75 14.65
C SER A 774 -17.60 -25.78 15.66
N GLY A 775 -17.92 -26.25 16.86
CA GLY A 775 -18.50 -25.39 17.88
C GLY A 775 -18.79 -26.11 19.18
N LEU A 776 -19.17 -25.33 20.18
CA LEU A 776 -19.48 -25.82 21.51
C LEU A 776 -20.67 -25.06 22.10
N ILE A 777 -21.68 -25.81 22.54
CA ILE A 777 -22.66 -25.34 23.52
C ILE A 777 -22.21 -25.93 24.86
N TYR A 778 -21.99 -25.08 25.86
CA TYR A 778 -21.58 -25.50 27.19
C TYR A 778 -22.31 -24.65 28.22
N ALA A 779 -23.43 -25.18 28.71
CA ALA A 779 -24.22 -24.58 29.76
C ALA A 779 -24.31 -25.58 30.92
N THR A 780 -23.93 -25.15 32.13
CA THR A 780 -24.00 -25.96 33.35
C THR A 780 -24.44 -25.07 34.51
N ASP A 781 -25.42 -25.52 35.28
CA ASP A 781 -25.77 -24.91 36.57
C ASP A 781 -24.57 -25.04 37.53
N GLN A 782 -24.26 -23.98 38.26
CA GLN A 782 -23.11 -23.94 39.19
C GLN A 782 -23.25 -24.97 40.32
N ASN A 783 -24.47 -25.42 40.62
CA ASN A 783 -24.75 -26.40 41.67
C ASN A 783 -24.80 -27.85 41.17
N PHE A 784 -24.52 -28.10 39.88
CA PHE A 784 -24.61 -29.41 39.25
C PHE A 784 -23.23 -30.00 38.92
N SER A 785 -22.81 -31.04 39.64
CA SER A 785 -21.51 -31.73 39.48
C SER A 785 -21.56 -33.01 38.62
N GLY A 786 -22.70 -33.33 37.99
CA GLY A 786 -22.86 -34.47 37.08
C GLY A 786 -23.63 -35.65 37.67
N ALA A 787 -23.64 -36.78 36.95
CA ALA A 787 -24.44 -37.96 37.28
C ALA A 787 -23.97 -38.75 38.53
N GLU A 788 -22.80 -38.42 39.09
CA GLU A 788 -22.25 -39.07 40.29
C GLU A 788 -22.79 -38.49 41.60
N ASP A 789 -23.31 -37.26 41.59
CA ASP A 789 -23.80 -36.50 42.76
C ASP A 789 -25.33 -36.24 42.73
N ILE A 790 -26.14 -37.18 42.24
CA ILE A 790 -27.58 -37.16 42.55
C ILE A 790 -27.75 -37.59 44.02
N HIS A 791 -27.24 -36.78 44.96
CA HIS A 791 -27.33 -37.01 46.40
C HIS A 791 -28.72 -36.55 46.89
N PRO A 792 -29.36 -37.28 47.84
CA PRO A 792 -30.69 -36.93 48.32
C PRO A 792 -30.82 -35.53 48.94
N ASP A 793 -29.70 -34.85 49.25
CA ASP A 793 -29.70 -33.51 49.85
C ASP A 793 -29.91 -32.38 48.83
N ILE A 794 -29.69 -32.62 47.52
CA ILE A 794 -30.06 -31.67 46.45
C ILE A 794 -31.60 -31.66 46.24
N LEU A 795 -32.32 -32.63 46.80
CA LEU A 795 -33.77 -32.82 46.59
C LEU A 795 -34.66 -31.86 47.40
N LEU A 796 -34.11 -31.01 48.27
CA LEU A 796 -34.86 -30.24 49.26
C LEU A 796 -34.91 -28.71 49.06
N GLN A 797 -34.22 -28.12 48.07
CA GLN A 797 -34.10 -26.64 47.96
C GLN A 797 -34.70 -25.95 46.74
N ALA A 798 -35.59 -26.57 45.96
CA ALA A 798 -36.27 -25.85 44.87
C ALA A 798 -37.77 -26.14 44.80
N GLU A 799 -38.58 -25.22 45.32
CA GLU A 799 -40.00 -25.09 45.01
C GLU A 799 -40.16 -24.58 43.57
N ALA A 800 -39.81 -25.38 42.57
CA ALA A 800 -40.11 -25.06 41.18
C ALA A 800 -41.46 -25.69 40.81
N GLN A 801 -42.54 -24.95 41.04
CA GLN A 801 -43.83 -25.28 40.44
C GLN A 801 -43.79 -24.96 38.94
N GLY A 802 -43.98 -25.98 38.10
CA GLY A 802 -44.55 -25.81 36.76
C GLY A 802 -43.73 -26.16 35.51
N GLU A 803 -42.39 -26.26 35.53
CA GLU A 803 -41.60 -26.48 34.28
C GLU A 803 -40.31 -27.29 34.49
N ASP A 804 -39.95 -28.12 33.49
CA ASP A 804 -38.68 -28.86 33.44
C ASP A 804 -37.50 -27.88 33.31
N ILE A 805 -36.42 -28.08 34.09
CA ILE A 805 -35.27 -27.16 34.09
C ILE A 805 -34.03 -27.89 33.56
N CYS A 806 -33.43 -27.35 32.49
CA CYS A 806 -32.14 -27.82 31.98
C CYS A 806 -31.03 -27.46 32.98
N GLN A 807 -30.32 -28.47 33.47
CA GLN A 807 -29.27 -28.33 34.49
C GLN A 807 -27.88 -28.41 33.87
N SER A 808 -27.74 -29.20 32.80
CA SER A 808 -26.58 -29.11 31.91
C SER A 808 -26.95 -29.42 30.46
N LEU A 809 -26.27 -28.72 29.56
CA LEU A 809 -26.30 -28.93 28.12
C LEU A 809 -24.88 -28.75 27.58
N LYS A 810 -24.27 -29.85 27.16
CA LYS A 810 -22.96 -29.89 26.52
C LYS A 810 -23.11 -30.50 25.14
N VAL A 811 -22.78 -29.73 24.10
CA VAL A 811 -22.86 -30.19 22.70
C VAL A 811 -21.59 -29.75 21.98
N ARG A 812 -20.80 -30.70 21.50
CA ARG A 812 -19.62 -30.45 20.67
C ARG A 812 -19.94 -30.77 19.23
N PHE A 813 -19.67 -29.82 18.35
CA PHE A 813 -19.83 -29.96 16.90
C PHE A 813 -18.46 -30.07 16.23
N GLU A 814 -18.33 -30.98 15.26
CA GLU A 814 -17.16 -31.11 14.40
C GLU A 814 -17.60 -31.43 12.97
N HIS A 815 -16.95 -30.79 11.99
CA HIS A 815 -17.23 -30.97 10.56
C HIS A 815 -18.73 -30.85 10.21
N SER A 816 -19.41 -29.87 10.82
CA SER A 816 -20.84 -29.59 10.64
C SER A 816 -21.77 -30.72 11.10
N ALA A 817 -21.34 -31.50 12.10
CA ALA A 817 -22.16 -32.53 12.73
C ALA A 817 -21.97 -32.53 14.26
N VAL A 818 -22.98 -33.03 14.99
CA VAL A 818 -22.85 -33.30 16.43
C VAL A 818 -21.88 -34.46 16.64
N HIS A 819 -20.77 -34.18 17.31
CA HIS A 819 -19.73 -35.16 17.62
C HIS A 819 -19.91 -35.76 19.02
N GLN A 820 -20.25 -34.92 20.00
CA GLN A 820 -20.47 -35.34 21.39
C GLN A 820 -21.65 -34.55 21.97
N PHE A 821 -22.49 -35.22 22.75
CA PHE A 821 -23.69 -34.63 23.35
C PHE A 821 -23.96 -35.22 24.73
N GLU A 822 -24.27 -34.35 25.67
CA GLU A 822 -24.67 -34.70 27.03
C GLU A 822 -25.63 -33.63 27.55
N SER A 823 -26.81 -34.05 28.04
CA SER A 823 -27.72 -33.13 28.70
C SER A 823 -28.48 -33.82 29.84
N PHE A 824 -28.62 -33.08 30.94
CA PHE A 824 -29.40 -33.47 32.10
C PHE A 824 -30.48 -32.43 32.37
N ILE A 825 -31.71 -32.92 32.50
CA ILE A 825 -32.89 -32.08 32.69
C ILE A 825 -33.62 -32.58 33.93
N ARG A 826 -33.96 -31.67 34.84
CA ARG A 826 -34.75 -31.99 36.03
C ARG A 826 -36.24 -31.86 35.69
N LYS A 827 -37.02 -32.91 35.92
CA LYS A 827 -38.46 -32.88 35.67
C LYS A 827 -39.22 -32.04 36.70
N ALA A 828 -40.25 -31.33 36.26
CA ALA A 828 -41.24 -30.69 37.13
C ALA A 828 -42.08 -31.73 37.88
N ARG A 829 -42.48 -31.42 39.11
CA ARG A 829 -43.47 -32.21 39.86
C ARG A 829 -44.86 -32.03 39.22
N SER A 830 -45.55 -33.13 38.92
CA SER A 830 -46.92 -33.11 38.41
C SER A 830 -47.97 -33.03 39.53
N ASP A 831 -48.88 -32.07 39.47
CA ASP A 831 -50.00 -31.82 40.41
C ASP A 831 -51.16 -32.85 40.33
N HIS A 832 -50.89 -34.15 40.21
CA HIS A 832 -51.94 -35.19 40.09
C HIS A 832 -52.30 -35.93 41.39
N THR A 833 -51.81 -35.50 42.55
CA THR A 833 -52.12 -36.11 43.86
C THR A 833 -52.78 -35.16 44.86
N GLN A 834 -53.67 -34.27 44.39
CA GLN A 834 -54.50 -33.44 45.27
C GLN A 834 -56.02 -33.57 45.05
N LYS A 835 -56.50 -34.75 44.63
CA LYS A 835 -57.93 -35.12 44.78
C LYS A 835 -58.07 -36.56 45.29
N GLN A 836 -58.74 -36.66 46.45
CA GLN A 836 -59.16 -37.85 47.21
C GLN A 836 -58.20 -38.33 48.32
N ALA A 837 -58.27 -37.67 49.47
CA ALA A 837 -57.99 -38.29 50.76
C ALA A 837 -59.32 -38.61 51.46
N THR A 838 -59.91 -39.76 51.15
CA THR A 838 -60.79 -40.50 52.08
C THR A 838 -60.68 -41.99 51.79
N GLY A 839 -59.97 -42.73 52.65
CA GLY A 839 -60.10 -44.19 52.77
C GLY A 839 -58.90 -45.01 52.31
N HIS A 840 -58.10 -45.43 53.29
CA HIS A 840 -57.31 -46.68 53.42
C HIS A 840 -56.43 -47.24 52.28
N GLU A 841 -55.27 -47.68 52.76
CA GLU A 841 -54.24 -48.58 52.22
C GLU A 841 -53.05 -47.95 51.48
N GLU A 842 -51.88 -48.45 51.88
CA GLU A 842 -50.53 -48.01 51.57
C GLU A 842 -50.24 -48.17 50.08
N ASP A 843 -49.93 -47.06 49.41
CA ASP A 843 -49.02 -47.09 48.28
C ASP A 843 -48.03 -45.94 48.45
N ARG A 844 -46.82 -46.27 48.93
CA ARG A 844 -45.70 -45.33 48.97
C ARG A 844 -45.15 -45.19 47.55
N GLY A 845 -45.87 -44.49 46.69
CA GLY A 845 -45.29 -43.95 45.45
C GLY A 845 -44.20 -42.96 45.83
N SER A 846 -42.97 -43.23 45.42
CA SER A 846 -41.81 -42.43 45.78
C SER A 846 -41.93 -41.01 45.22
N ASN A 847 -41.85 -40.03 46.13
CA ASN A 847 -42.02 -38.62 45.83
C ASN A 847 -40.66 -37.97 45.48
N ALA A 848 -39.75 -38.74 44.87
CA ALA A 848 -38.37 -38.33 44.61
C ALA A 848 -38.27 -37.54 43.28
N PRO A 849 -37.47 -36.46 43.21
CA PRO A 849 -37.14 -35.79 41.95
C PRO A 849 -36.58 -36.77 40.92
N SER A 850 -37.17 -36.81 39.72
CA SER A 850 -36.64 -37.58 38.59
C SER A 850 -35.91 -36.70 37.59
N TRP A 851 -34.89 -37.27 36.98
CA TRP A 851 -34.01 -36.61 36.01
C TRP A 851 -34.17 -37.27 34.64
N LEU A 852 -34.08 -36.48 33.58
CA LEU A 852 -33.99 -36.97 32.21
C LEU A 852 -32.54 -36.81 31.74
N LYS A 853 -31.90 -37.94 31.42
CA LYS A 853 -30.67 -37.95 30.65
C LYS A 853 -31.04 -38.01 29.18
N VAL A 854 -30.55 -37.04 28.41
CA VAL A 854 -30.74 -37.01 26.96
C VAL A 854 -29.49 -37.58 26.31
N SER A 855 -29.68 -38.51 25.37
CA SER A 855 -28.61 -39.09 24.56
C SER A 855 -28.82 -38.79 23.09
N TYR A 856 -27.74 -38.65 22.34
CA TYR A 856 -27.75 -38.44 20.90
C TYR A 856 -27.34 -39.70 20.15
N GLN A 857 -28.10 -40.08 19.13
CA GLN A 857 -27.78 -41.21 18.24
C GLN A 857 -27.96 -40.81 16.79
N LYS A 858 -27.01 -41.19 15.93
CA LYS A 858 -27.11 -40.97 14.49
C LYS A 858 -27.71 -42.22 13.83
N HIS A 859 -28.91 -42.08 13.25
CA HIS A 859 -29.63 -43.14 12.54
C HIS A 859 -29.86 -42.73 11.07
N ALA A 860 -29.39 -43.55 10.13
CA ALA A 860 -29.53 -43.32 8.68
C ALA A 860 -29.08 -41.92 8.21
N GLY A 861 -28.01 -41.38 8.79
CA GLY A 861 -27.48 -40.05 8.46
C GLY A 861 -28.17 -38.88 9.18
N ARG A 862 -29.23 -39.13 9.95
CA ARG A 862 -29.97 -38.13 10.72
C ARG A 862 -29.68 -38.26 12.22
N GLY A 863 -29.39 -37.15 12.89
CA GLY A 863 -29.35 -37.09 14.35
C GLY A 863 -30.74 -37.27 14.98
N ARG A 864 -30.83 -38.09 16.03
CA ARG A 864 -32.03 -38.21 16.89
C ARG A 864 -31.64 -38.10 18.35
N TYR A 865 -32.51 -37.47 19.13
CA TYR A 865 -32.36 -37.34 20.58
C TYR A 865 -33.31 -38.29 21.29
N THR A 866 -32.79 -39.06 22.24
CA THR A 866 -33.54 -40.05 23.03
C THR A 866 -33.46 -39.71 24.51
N PHE A 867 -34.55 -39.91 25.23
CA PHE A 867 -34.69 -39.56 26.64
C PHE A 867 -34.70 -40.82 27.51
N GLU A 868 -33.85 -40.83 28.53
CA GLU A 868 -33.80 -41.86 29.55
C GLU A 868 -34.12 -41.24 30.91
N GLU A 869 -35.13 -41.77 31.61
CA GLU A 869 -35.48 -41.31 32.96
C GLU A 869 -34.64 -42.02 34.01
N ILE A 870 -34.01 -41.23 34.87
CA ILE A 870 -33.17 -41.67 35.98
C ILE A 870 -33.89 -41.25 37.27
N SER A 871 -34.33 -42.24 38.05
CA SER A 871 -34.90 -42.03 39.39
C SER A 871 -33.90 -42.45 40.45
N ALA A 872 -33.98 -41.83 41.64
CA ALA A 872 -33.12 -42.16 42.78
C ALA A 872 -33.32 -43.60 43.32
N GLU A 873 -34.32 -44.35 42.84
CA GLU A 873 -34.63 -45.72 43.28
C GLU A 873 -34.09 -46.82 42.36
N ASN A 874 -33.56 -46.49 41.17
CA ASN A 874 -32.98 -47.46 40.23
C ASN A 874 -31.44 -47.34 40.15
N ARG A 875 -30.78 -47.46 41.31
CA ARG A 875 -29.36 -47.84 41.40
C ARG A 875 -29.18 -49.04 42.30
#